data_AF-A0A915CTC2-F1
#
_entry.id   AF-A0A915CTC2-F1
#
_cell.length_a   1.000
_cell.length_b   1.000
_cell.length_c   1.000
_cell.angle_alpha   90.00
_cell.angle_beta   90.00
_cell.angle_gamma   90.00
#
_symmetry.space_group_name_H-M   'P 1'
#
loop_
_entity.id
_entity.type
_entity.pdbx_description
1 polymer ?
#
loop_
_entity_poly.entity_id
_entity_poly.type
_entity_poly.pdbx_seq_one_letter_code
_entity_poly.pdbx_strand_id
1 'polypeptide(L)'
;MMANQPATTTPKIVRPLRLFIPPANCNSIALPPVLFSWACLLCPLKIPTRPKPLDQFRLPSIQKIIDTADSITGLCHNDTDQKLKLVGEACRKDVSHLFCSLSDLIDYSKRECPGTDNAEECAKCQRESSSIYDRNSWILTWVDSIGKMPSGISDGNYHWLGDYEQCQRLKDDHLFNGRYCLLQFEVPDSIASKAITCEEDDSHPLEVHLGICLPAGCSLDETRQLVEYVADHQVSVHCQPPRQWPLLAQIFLSCLLLWVAIVLVATAVNWFCEDDDEKSNNLSIRLFNSICLQRNLREALRTTRTHSHQYHSVQGIQVVSVVVLIFGNLFYLVMPYLENVGYAYYLSELPISQPIINFSFHLDALLVIGALRLATKPSTDFSTVRHLMFQLGKHFLRIWPAYAFVTAFVTILYIRLGEGPMWSQSLDVGERCSRTWWVNLLLINNLFGHSMTCLDGGFLIALEAQFFLLAILLMYLSAKFQQRLVTIFICSAITASMLYTFAVAFYYETPETLIPTASNLIPDSSKTFEIFANNIYLSPVARVAPFLLGVLLPRQFETFFLFSNPHISKAAAPLVSMLCIFLAFMVIWTPYLLSFYAGDLYNLVSASYCSAHRFFWAFVILYTAHLLNKADPKNALNSLLGWRIFHPLSKLVYVVFLVSEPVALSLFSSLHRPIYATPLSTMLTSVGTLCCSYIIALLIDVGISRPIRNIVYILT
;
A
#
# COMPACT_ATOMS: atom_id res chain seq x y z
N MET A 1 11.63 55.14 -69.81
CA MET A 1 10.98 55.71 -68.61
C MET A 1 11.18 54.69 -67.50
N MET A 2 12.23 54.80 -66.68
CA MET A 2 12.23 55.42 -65.34
C MET A 2 11.10 54.85 -64.45
N ALA A 3 11.29 54.32 -63.24
CA ALA A 3 12.44 54.10 -62.37
C ALA A 3 12.04 53.16 -61.20
N ASN A 4 13.00 52.36 -60.72
CA ASN A 4 13.36 52.02 -59.33
C ASN A 4 12.32 52.14 -58.18
N GLN A 5 12.02 51.04 -57.46
CA GLN A 5 12.64 50.60 -56.19
C GLN A 5 11.77 49.53 -55.47
N PRO A 6 12.37 48.52 -54.80
CA PRO A 6 11.66 47.48 -54.06
C PRO A 6 11.46 47.84 -52.58
N ALA A 7 10.25 47.63 -52.05
CA ALA A 7 9.95 47.74 -50.62
C ALA A 7 10.27 46.43 -49.89
N THR A 8 11.14 46.54 -48.90
CA THR A 8 11.43 45.54 -47.88
C THR A 8 10.19 45.22 -47.03
N THR A 9 9.73 43.97 -47.03
CA THR A 9 8.72 43.47 -46.08
C THR A 9 9.24 42.24 -45.35
N THR A 10 9.67 42.47 -44.11
CA THR A 10 9.83 41.47 -43.06
C THR A 10 8.47 40.83 -42.74
N PRO A 11 8.32 39.50 -42.68
CA PRO A 11 7.10 38.89 -42.13
C PRO A 11 7.10 39.03 -40.60
N LYS A 12 6.13 39.80 -40.10
CA LYS A 12 5.82 39.94 -38.67
C LYS A 12 5.34 38.60 -38.12
N ILE A 13 5.97 38.20 -37.02
CA ILE A 13 5.59 37.11 -36.12
C ILE A 13 4.13 37.28 -35.67
N VAL A 14 3.32 36.26 -35.93
CA VAL A 14 1.93 36.14 -35.48
C VAL A 14 1.93 35.95 -33.96
N ARG A 15 1.36 36.92 -33.22
CA ARG A 15 1.04 36.78 -31.78
C ARG A 15 -0.23 35.92 -31.63
N PRO A 16 -0.28 34.96 -30.69
CA PRO A 16 -1.52 34.26 -30.37
C PRO A 16 -2.49 35.17 -29.61
N LEU A 17 -3.79 35.02 -29.92
CA LEU A 17 -4.92 35.72 -29.31
C LEU A 17 -4.88 35.61 -27.78
N ARG A 18 -4.88 36.77 -27.09
CA ARG A 18 -5.32 36.88 -25.70
C ARG A 18 -6.83 37.13 -25.68
N LEU A 19 -7.61 36.15 -25.25
CA LEU A 19 -9.00 36.35 -24.84
C LEU A 19 -8.99 37.10 -23.50
N PHE A 20 -9.24 38.41 -23.56
CA PHE A 20 -9.50 39.25 -22.40
C PHE A 20 -10.93 38.99 -21.89
N ILE A 21 -11.07 38.44 -20.70
CA ILE A 21 -12.28 38.59 -19.87
C ILE A 21 -11.89 39.62 -18.79
N PRO A 22 -12.62 40.75 -18.65
CA PRO A 22 -12.23 41.80 -17.71
C PRO A 22 -12.51 41.36 -16.25
N PRO A 23 -11.69 41.78 -15.27
CA PRO A 23 -11.98 41.56 -13.86
C PRO A 23 -13.13 42.48 -13.43
N ALA A 24 -14.17 41.89 -12.83
CA ALA A 24 -15.23 42.66 -12.18
C ALA A 24 -14.69 43.26 -10.87
N ASN A 25 -14.55 44.59 -10.84
CA ASN A 25 -14.27 45.37 -9.64
C ASN A 25 -15.48 45.34 -8.69
N CYS A 26 -15.39 44.60 -7.59
CA CYS A 26 -16.29 44.77 -6.45
C CYS A 26 -15.61 45.66 -5.41
N ASN A 27 -15.71 46.98 -5.58
CA ASN A 27 -15.50 47.91 -4.49
C ASN A 27 -16.43 49.12 -4.66
N SER A 28 -17.17 49.41 -3.57
CA SER A 28 -17.98 50.59 -3.24
C SER A 28 -19.50 50.48 -3.44
N ILE A 29 -20.23 50.46 -2.32
CA ILE A 29 -21.31 51.40 -1.93
C ILE A 29 -21.84 50.91 -0.56
N ALA A 30 -21.84 51.82 0.43
CA ALA A 30 -22.35 51.60 1.79
C ALA A 30 -23.81 52.06 1.91
N LEU A 31 -24.69 51.24 2.52
CA LEU A 31 -25.92 51.56 3.30
C LEU A 31 -26.62 50.23 3.75
N PRO A 32 -27.49 50.20 4.78
CA PRO A 32 -27.46 49.16 5.83
C PRO A 32 -28.67 48.16 5.77
N PRO A 33 -28.88 47.29 6.78
CA PRO A 33 -28.76 45.84 6.67
C PRO A 33 -30.11 45.11 6.46
N VAL A 34 -30.16 44.16 5.54
CA VAL A 34 -31.15 43.08 5.59
C VAL A 34 -30.46 41.75 5.30
N LEU A 35 -30.65 40.83 6.25
CA LEU A 35 -30.20 39.45 6.29
C LEU A 35 -30.50 38.71 4.98
N PHE A 36 -29.48 38.48 4.17
CA PHE A 36 -29.23 37.24 3.43
C PHE A 36 -27.80 37.34 2.92
N SER A 37 -26.88 36.57 3.52
CA SER A 37 -25.52 36.44 3.02
C SER A 37 -25.58 35.79 1.64
N TRP A 38 -25.32 36.59 0.61
CA TRP A 38 -24.92 36.06 -0.69
C TRP A 38 -23.47 35.58 -0.57
N ALA A 39 -23.30 34.45 0.11
CA ALA A 39 -22.09 33.66 -0.02
C ALA A 39 -22.05 33.15 -1.46
N CYS A 40 -20.86 33.23 -2.08
CA CYS A 40 -20.60 32.68 -3.40
C CYS A 40 -21.09 31.22 -3.42
N LEU A 41 -22.19 30.92 -4.11
CA LEU A 41 -22.80 29.59 -4.19
C LEU A 41 -21.88 28.52 -4.82
N LEU A 42 -20.70 28.92 -5.28
CA LEU A 42 -19.65 28.06 -5.83
C LEU A 42 -18.51 27.77 -4.84
N CYS A 43 -18.45 28.43 -3.68
CA CYS A 43 -17.46 28.13 -2.63
C CYS A 43 -17.71 26.90 -1.73
N PRO A 44 -18.94 26.35 -1.55
CA PRO A 44 -19.10 25.22 -0.63
C PRO A 44 -18.68 23.87 -1.23
N LEU A 45 -18.37 23.82 -2.53
CA LEU A 45 -17.94 22.60 -3.20
C LEU A 45 -16.43 22.46 -3.07
N LYS A 46 -16.00 21.52 -2.22
CA LYS A 46 -14.62 21.07 -2.13
C LYS A 46 -14.28 20.25 -3.39
N ILE A 47 -13.83 20.92 -4.45
CA ILE A 47 -13.27 20.23 -5.61
C ILE A 47 -11.85 19.78 -5.21
N PRO A 48 -11.50 18.49 -5.30
CA PRO A 48 -10.13 18.06 -5.03
C PRO A 48 -9.16 18.83 -5.94
N THR A 49 -8.06 19.30 -5.35
CA THR A 49 -6.97 19.90 -6.09
C THR A 49 -6.42 18.86 -7.05
N ARG A 50 -6.69 19.07 -8.35
CA ARG A 50 -6.06 18.26 -9.40
C ARG A 50 -4.54 18.49 -9.37
N PRO A 51 -3.75 17.54 -9.87
CA PRO A 51 -2.33 17.77 -10.10
C PRO A 51 -2.15 19.09 -10.88
N LYS A 52 -1.29 19.98 -10.36
CA LYS A 52 -1.11 21.32 -10.92
C LYS A 52 -0.54 21.22 -12.34
N PRO A 53 -0.98 22.09 -13.27
CA PRO A 53 -0.42 22.14 -14.61
C PRO A 53 1.06 22.59 -14.58
N LEU A 54 1.83 22.08 -15.53
CA LEU A 54 3.30 22.18 -15.58
C LEU A 54 3.83 23.64 -15.64
N ASP A 55 3.01 24.57 -16.11
CA ASP A 55 3.31 26.01 -16.21
C ASP A 55 3.47 26.70 -14.86
N GLN A 56 3.04 26.02 -13.77
CA GLN A 56 3.20 26.47 -12.39
C GLN A 56 4.49 25.96 -11.73
N PHE A 57 5.35 25.23 -12.45
CA PHE A 57 6.63 24.76 -11.93
C PHE A 57 7.80 25.41 -12.68
N ARG A 58 8.84 25.82 -11.94
CA ARG A 58 10.08 26.35 -12.55
C ARG A 58 10.92 25.18 -13.03
N LEU A 59 10.66 24.72 -14.25
CA LEU A 59 11.58 23.80 -14.92
C LEU A 59 12.94 24.50 -15.16
N PRO A 60 14.06 23.77 -15.06
CA PRO A 60 15.38 24.33 -15.37
C PRO A 60 15.38 24.87 -16.81
N SER A 61 15.95 26.05 -17.01
CA SER A 61 16.03 26.66 -18.33
C SER A 61 16.88 25.79 -19.24
N ILE A 62 16.33 25.40 -20.40
CA ILE A 62 17.02 24.62 -21.44
C ILE A 62 18.36 25.27 -21.83
N GLN A 63 18.48 26.59 -21.70
CA GLN A 63 19.73 27.35 -21.91
C GLN A 63 20.89 26.86 -21.03
N LYS A 64 20.67 26.51 -19.75
CA LYS A 64 21.70 25.99 -18.83
C LYS A 64 22.16 24.56 -19.19
N ILE A 65 21.30 23.78 -19.84
CA ILE A 65 21.58 22.41 -20.32
C ILE A 65 22.32 22.43 -21.67
N ILE A 66 22.27 23.55 -22.39
CA ILE A 66 22.99 23.75 -23.66
C ILE A 66 24.40 24.30 -23.40
N ASP A 67 24.59 25.10 -22.34
CA ASP A 67 25.92 25.55 -21.86
C ASP A 67 26.78 24.41 -21.26
N THR A 68 26.26 23.17 -21.25
CA THR A 68 26.87 21.96 -20.67
C THR A 68 27.89 21.29 -21.61
N ALA A 69 28.05 21.74 -22.86
CA ALA A 69 29.07 21.21 -23.75
C ALA A 69 30.52 21.47 -23.24
N ASP A 70 30.73 22.62 -22.58
CA ASP A 70 32.01 22.98 -21.97
C ASP A 70 32.28 22.20 -20.68
N SER A 71 31.24 21.80 -19.93
CA SER A 71 31.41 20.92 -18.76
C SER A 71 31.61 19.45 -19.14
N ILE A 72 31.08 18.98 -20.28
CA ILE A 72 31.32 17.62 -20.80
C ILE A 72 32.78 17.41 -21.18
N THR A 73 33.41 18.38 -21.85
CA THR A 73 34.83 18.31 -22.22
C THR A 73 35.74 18.40 -20.98
N GLY A 74 35.37 19.19 -19.97
CA GLY A 74 36.02 19.24 -18.65
C GLY A 74 35.90 17.95 -17.82
N LEU A 75 34.84 17.16 -18.03
CA LEU A 75 34.66 15.84 -17.39
C LEU A 75 35.39 14.70 -18.13
N CYS A 76 35.70 14.88 -19.42
CA CYS A 76 36.51 13.93 -20.20
C CYS A 76 38.02 14.12 -19.95
N HIS A 77 38.52 15.36 -20.03
CA HIS A 77 39.93 15.64 -19.81
C HIS A 77 40.15 16.05 -18.36
N ASN A 78 40.94 15.21 -17.67
CA ASN A 78 41.26 15.17 -16.24
C ASN A 78 41.88 16.46 -15.63
N ASP A 79 41.78 17.60 -16.29
CA ASP A 79 42.53 18.80 -15.98
C ASP A 79 41.61 19.98 -15.61
N THR A 80 41.82 20.43 -14.37
CA THR A 80 41.49 21.74 -13.78
C THR A 80 40.24 21.93 -12.93
N ASP A 81 39.38 20.93 -12.69
CA ASP A 81 38.29 21.11 -11.71
C ASP A 81 38.63 20.55 -10.32
N GLN A 82 38.87 21.46 -9.38
CA GLN A 82 39.38 21.20 -8.02
C GLN A 82 38.48 20.26 -7.20
N LYS A 83 37.20 20.09 -7.59
CA LYS A 83 36.20 19.23 -6.94
C LYS A 83 36.17 17.78 -7.46
N LEU A 84 36.53 17.49 -8.72
CA LEU A 84 36.58 16.10 -9.23
C LEU A 84 37.72 15.28 -8.60
N LYS A 85 38.68 15.96 -7.96
CA LYS A 85 39.77 15.35 -7.18
C LYS A 85 39.28 14.63 -5.91
N LEU A 86 38.05 14.88 -5.45
CA LEU A 86 37.46 14.25 -4.26
C LEU A 86 36.88 12.86 -4.52
N VAL A 87 36.83 12.44 -5.79
CA VAL A 87 36.23 11.17 -6.22
C VAL A 87 37.30 10.09 -6.38
N GLY A 88 36.97 8.87 -5.93
CA GLY A 88 37.82 7.68 -5.99
C GLY A 88 38.24 7.28 -7.41
N GLU A 89 39.34 6.54 -7.52
CA GLU A 89 39.99 6.20 -8.79
C GLU A 89 39.09 5.35 -9.72
N ALA A 90 38.35 4.40 -9.15
CA ALA A 90 37.41 3.55 -9.90
C ALA A 90 36.26 4.37 -10.51
N CYS A 91 35.63 5.23 -9.72
CA CYS A 91 34.58 6.13 -10.19
C CYS A 91 35.08 7.09 -11.28
N ARG A 92 36.28 7.66 -11.09
CA ARG A 92 36.88 8.57 -12.08
C ARG A 92 37.13 7.90 -13.44
N LYS A 93 37.59 6.65 -13.42
CA LYS A 93 37.80 5.89 -14.66
C LYS A 93 36.49 5.67 -15.42
N ASP A 94 35.43 5.28 -14.73
CA ASP A 94 34.14 5.02 -15.37
C ASP A 94 33.45 6.31 -15.85
N VAL A 95 33.59 7.41 -15.10
CA VAL A 95 33.11 8.76 -15.48
C VAL A 95 33.83 9.25 -16.74
N SER A 96 35.16 9.19 -16.76
CA SER A 96 35.95 9.63 -17.93
C SER A 96 35.66 8.79 -19.17
N HIS A 97 35.52 7.46 -19.03
CA HIS A 97 35.12 6.59 -20.13
C HIS A 97 33.78 7.03 -20.75
N LEU A 98 32.79 7.32 -19.90
CA LEU A 98 31.47 7.76 -20.33
C LEU A 98 31.50 9.11 -21.07
N PHE A 99 32.08 10.14 -20.45
CA PHE A 99 32.07 11.49 -21.00
C PHE A 99 33.03 11.65 -22.20
N CYS A 100 34.13 10.90 -22.27
CA CYS A 100 35.00 10.90 -23.45
C CYS A 100 34.34 10.20 -24.64
N SER A 101 33.71 9.04 -24.45
CA SER A 101 32.95 8.40 -25.53
C SER A 101 31.79 9.27 -26.02
N LEU A 102 31.16 10.03 -25.12
CA LEU A 102 30.15 11.03 -25.49
C LEU A 102 30.77 12.18 -26.31
N SER A 103 31.92 12.72 -25.89
CA SER A 103 32.64 13.76 -26.63
C SER A 103 33.01 13.30 -28.04
N ASP A 104 33.60 12.11 -28.18
CA ASP A 104 33.97 11.52 -29.47
C ASP A 104 32.76 11.36 -30.40
N LEU A 105 31.60 10.99 -29.86
CA LEU A 105 30.37 10.85 -30.64
C LEU A 105 29.82 12.21 -31.10
N ILE A 106 29.88 13.22 -30.24
CA ILE A 106 29.50 14.60 -30.58
C ILE A 106 30.45 15.12 -31.68
N ASP A 107 31.75 14.88 -31.56
CA ASP A 107 32.74 15.29 -32.55
C ASP A 107 32.52 14.58 -33.89
N TYR A 108 32.19 13.28 -33.88
CA TYR A 108 31.74 12.56 -35.08
C TYR A 108 30.53 13.24 -35.74
N SER A 109 29.53 13.65 -34.97
CA SER A 109 28.31 14.29 -35.52
C SER A 109 28.56 15.66 -36.16
N LYS A 110 29.61 16.36 -35.72
CA LYS A 110 30.03 17.67 -36.24
C LYS A 110 31.05 17.56 -37.37
N ARG A 111 31.63 16.38 -37.62
CA ARG A 111 32.72 16.20 -38.58
C ARG A 111 32.18 16.08 -40.01
N GLU A 112 32.42 17.11 -40.81
CA GLU A 112 32.13 17.08 -42.24
C GLU A 112 33.34 16.53 -43.00
N CYS A 113 33.17 15.42 -43.73
CA CYS A 113 34.22 14.90 -44.60
C CYS A 113 34.30 15.71 -45.90
N PRO A 114 35.50 15.93 -46.45
CA PRO A 114 35.68 16.67 -47.70
C PRO A 114 34.91 16.02 -48.86
N GLY A 115 34.41 16.87 -49.77
CA GLY A 115 33.64 16.46 -50.95
C GLY A 115 34.45 15.70 -52.02
N THR A 116 33.89 15.57 -53.21
CA THR A 116 34.40 14.73 -54.32
C THR A 116 35.77 15.14 -54.87
N ASP A 117 36.34 16.27 -54.45
CA ASP A 117 37.56 16.84 -55.00
C ASP A 117 38.81 16.01 -54.65
N ASN A 118 38.81 15.27 -53.53
CA ASN A 118 39.87 14.34 -53.12
C ASN A 118 39.29 13.00 -52.62
N ALA A 119 39.13 12.03 -53.52
CA ALA A 119 38.52 10.74 -53.21
C ALA A 119 39.25 9.91 -52.13
N GLU A 120 40.59 9.99 -52.07
CA GLU A 120 41.41 9.24 -51.11
C GLU A 120 41.29 9.79 -49.68
N GLU A 121 41.29 11.12 -49.52
CA GLU A 121 41.09 11.79 -48.23
C GLU A 121 39.65 11.64 -47.73
N CYS A 122 38.67 11.69 -48.63
CA CYS A 122 37.27 11.40 -48.31
C CYS A 122 37.11 9.96 -47.80
N ALA A 123 37.69 8.97 -48.50
CA ALA A 123 37.65 7.57 -48.08
C ALA A 123 38.35 7.33 -46.73
N LYS A 124 39.47 8.03 -46.46
CA LYS A 124 40.16 7.96 -45.17
C LYS A 124 39.33 8.58 -44.05
N CYS A 125 38.78 9.78 -44.26
CA CYS A 125 37.89 10.46 -43.33
C CYS A 125 36.68 9.58 -42.99
N GLN A 126 36.04 8.97 -43.99
CA GLN A 126 34.86 8.14 -43.79
C GLN A 126 35.17 6.84 -43.02
N ARG A 127 36.34 6.21 -43.24
CA ARG A 127 36.79 5.05 -42.45
C ARG A 127 37.08 5.42 -41.00
N GLU A 128 37.77 6.54 -40.76
CA GLU A 128 38.05 7.04 -39.42
C GLU A 128 36.75 7.38 -38.67
N SER A 129 35.82 8.09 -39.34
CA SER A 129 34.51 8.43 -38.79
C SER A 129 33.66 7.19 -38.48
N SER A 130 33.63 6.19 -39.38
CA SER A 130 32.94 4.91 -39.12
C SER A 130 33.54 4.19 -37.90
N SER A 131 34.87 4.18 -37.77
CA SER A 131 35.54 3.55 -36.64
C SER A 131 35.27 4.25 -35.31
N ILE A 132 35.10 5.58 -35.31
CA ILE A 132 34.70 6.35 -34.12
C ILE A 132 33.25 6.03 -33.77
N TYR A 133 32.36 6.02 -34.76
CA TYR A 133 30.95 5.67 -34.57
C TYR A 133 30.80 4.25 -34.01
N ASP A 134 31.43 3.24 -34.60
CA ASP A 134 31.29 1.85 -34.18
C ASP A 134 31.74 1.64 -32.73
N ARG A 135 32.83 2.30 -32.31
CA ARG A 135 33.37 2.22 -30.94
C ARG A 135 32.53 2.93 -29.89
N ASN A 136 31.84 4.01 -30.26
CA ASN A 136 31.10 4.88 -29.33
C ASN A 136 29.58 4.83 -29.54
N SER A 137 29.07 4.00 -30.45
CA SER A 137 27.63 3.86 -30.76
C SER A 137 26.78 3.47 -29.54
N TRP A 138 27.38 2.76 -28.57
CA TRP A 138 26.76 2.40 -27.29
C TRP A 138 26.28 3.61 -26.47
N ILE A 139 26.87 4.79 -26.69
CA ILE A 139 26.42 6.04 -26.05
C ILE A 139 25.00 6.39 -26.46
N LEU A 140 24.56 6.04 -27.68
CA LEU A 140 23.17 6.24 -28.08
C LEU A 140 22.22 5.42 -27.21
N THR A 141 22.57 4.17 -26.90
CA THR A 141 21.83 3.31 -25.97
C THR A 141 21.90 3.85 -24.54
N TRP A 142 23.04 4.41 -24.12
CA TRP A 142 23.14 5.06 -22.82
C TRP A 142 22.22 6.29 -22.71
N VAL A 143 22.23 7.18 -23.70
CA VAL A 143 21.33 8.35 -23.74
C VAL A 143 19.87 7.92 -23.81
N ASP A 144 19.55 6.85 -24.54
CA ASP A 144 18.19 6.33 -24.64
C ASP A 144 17.70 5.71 -23.32
N SER A 145 18.62 5.16 -22.51
CA SER A 145 18.32 4.61 -21.18
C SER A 145 17.95 5.67 -20.14
N ILE A 146 18.30 6.95 -20.36
CA ILE A 146 18.01 8.05 -19.44
C ILE A 146 16.51 8.40 -19.48
N GLY A 147 15.96 8.70 -18.31
CA GLY A 147 14.59 9.16 -18.14
C GLY A 147 14.27 10.40 -18.95
N LYS A 148 13.11 10.36 -19.61
CA LYS A 148 12.55 11.46 -20.40
C LYS A 148 11.15 11.78 -19.86
N MET A 149 10.75 13.03 -20.04
CA MET A 149 9.42 13.52 -19.68
C MET A 149 8.34 12.79 -20.51
N PRO A 150 7.48 11.96 -19.88
CA PRO A 150 6.44 11.20 -20.55
C PRO A 150 5.17 12.05 -20.77
N SER A 151 4.19 11.47 -21.47
CA SER A 151 2.85 12.09 -21.61
C SER A 151 2.04 11.97 -20.31
N GLY A 152 0.99 12.77 -20.14
CA GLY A 152 0.06 12.61 -19.01
C GLY A 152 0.51 13.25 -17.69
N ILE A 153 1.38 14.26 -17.74
CA ILE A 153 1.87 14.93 -16.51
C ILE A 153 0.75 15.66 -15.77
N SER A 154 -0.23 16.21 -16.50
CA SER A 154 -1.44 16.78 -15.90
C SER A 154 -2.28 15.75 -15.13
N ASP A 155 -2.11 14.46 -15.42
CA ASP A 155 -2.79 13.36 -14.72
C ASP A 155 -1.92 12.74 -13.62
N GLY A 156 -0.73 13.30 -13.35
CA GLY A 156 0.17 12.88 -12.27
C GLY A 156 1.37 12.04 -12.70
N ASN A 157 1.73 12.00 -13.99
CA ASN A 157 2.86 11.19 -14.46
C ASN A 157 4.23 11.84 -14.14
N TYR A 158 4.70 11.65 -12.92
CA TYR A 158 5.98 12.17 -12.43
C TYR A 158 7.11 11.12 -12.39
N HIS A 159 6.86 9.92 -12.95
CA HIS A 159 7.84 8.83 -13.01
C HIS A 159 8.56 8.80 -14.36
N TRP A 160 9.67 9.51 -14.46
CA TRP A 160 10.54 9.61 -15.64
C TRP A 160 11.65 8.56 -15.54
N LEU A 161 11.29 7.27 -15.51
CA LEU A 161 12.20 6.17 -15.15
C LEU A 161 13.26 5.82 -16.21
N GLY A 162 13.06 6.20 -17.47
CA GLY A 162 13.96 5.76 -18.55
C GLY A 162 13.86 4.26 -18.83
N ASP A 163 14.85 3.70 -19.52
CA ASP A 163 14.90 2.28 -19.85
C ASP A 163 15.93 1.55 -18.99
N TYR A 164 15.43 0.91 -17.93
CA TYR A 164 16.22 0.09 -17.00
C TYR A 164 16.97 -1.04 -17.72
N GLU A 165 16.31 -1.73 -18.66
CA GLU A 165 16.87 -2.89 -19.33
C GLU A 165 18.05 -2.50 -20.23
N GLN A 166 17.98 -1.35 -20.88
CA GLN A 166 19.09 -0.81 -21.67
C GLN A 166 20.32 -0.51 -20.79
N CYS A 167 20.13 0.10 -19.62
CA CYS A 167 21.23 0.34 -18.68
C CYS A 167 21.88 -0.97 -18.21
N GLN A 168 21.09 -2.00 -17.96
CA GLN A 168 21.59 -3.32 -17.58
C GLN A 168 22.31 -4.02 -18.74
N ARG A 169 21.78 -3.91 -19.97
CA ARG A 169 22.39 -4.50 -21.17
C ARG A 169 23.78 -3.93 -21.44
N LEU A 170 23.97 -2.62 -21.26
CA LEU A 170 25.29 -1.96 -21.39
C LEU A 170 26.35 -2.56 -20.45
N LYS A 171 25.94 -2.98 -19.26
CA LYS A 171 26.81 -3.65 -18.29
C LYS A 171 27.11 -5.09 -18.68
N ASP A 172 26.08 -5.82 -19.09
CA ASP A 172 26.18 -7.23 -19.48
C ASP A 172 27.05 -7.40 -20.74
N ASP A 173 26.97 -6.45 -21.70
CA ASP A 173 27.80 -6.41 -22.91
C ASP A 173 29.22 -5.88 -22.66
N HIS A 174 29.57 -5.54 -21.41
CA HIS A 174 30.85 -4.97 -21.01
C HIS A 174 31.22 -3.65 -21.70
N LEU A 175 30.23 -2.93 -22.25
CA LEU A 175 30.41 -1.64 -22.92
C LEU A 175 30.51 -0.50 -21.90
N PHE A 176 29.71 -0.56 -20.84
CA PHE A 176 29.73 0.43 -19.77
C PHE A 176 29.32 -0.20 -18.44
N ASN A 177 30.17 -0.08 -17.42
CA ASN A 177 29.86 -0.58 -16.08
C ASN A 177 28.88 0.35 -15.35
N GLY A 178 27.62 0.34 -15.79
CA GLY A 178 26.54 1.18 -15.26
C GLY A 178 25.80 0.55 -14.08
N ARG A 179 25.20 1.41 -13.27
CA ARG A 179 24.25 1.12 -12.20
C ARG A 179 23.05 2.05 -12.37
N TYR A 180 21.85 1.47 -12.41
CA TYR A 180 20.64 2.27 -12.45
C TYR A 180 20.40 2.99 -11.11
N CYS A 181 20.13 4.28 -11.21
CA CYS A 181 19.85 5.16 -10.08
C CYS A 181 18.58 5.97 -10.35
N LEU A 182 17.73 6.08 -9.34
CA LEU A 182 16.55 6.92 -9.33
C LEU A 182 16.88 8.21 -8.57
N LEU A 183 16.84 9.33 -9.28
CA LEU A 183 16.97 10.67 -8.74
C LEU A 183 15.57 11.18 -8.38
N GLN A 184 15.42 11.66 -7.16
CA GLN A 184 14.18 12.26 -6.68
C GLN A 184 14.49 13.74 -6.42
N PHE A 185 13.81 14.59 -7.18
CA PHE A 185 13.95 16.05 -7.07
C PHE A 185 12.63 16.67 -6.63
N GLU A 186 12.75 17.55 -5.65
CA GLU A 186 11.64 18.36 -5.14
C GLU A 186 11.62 19.68 -5.91
N VAL A 187 10.62 19.87 -6.76
CA VAL A 187 10.44 21.14 -7.47
C VAL A 187 9.61 22.08 -6.59
N PRO A 188 10.18 23.19 -6.11
CA PRO A 188 9.44 24.16 -5.33
C PRO A 188 8.37 24.85 -6.19
N ASP A 189 7.22 25.07 -5.57
CA ASP A 189 6.03 25.64 -6.20
C ASP A 189 6.28 27.09 -6.63
N SER A 190 6.00 27.45 -7.89
CA SER A 190 6.38 28.78 -8.41
C SER A 190 5.48 29.92 -7.88
N ILE A 191 4.29 29.59 -7.38
CA ILE A 191 3.25 30.55 -6.96
C ILE A 191 3.50 31.12 -5.56
N ALA A 192 4.31 30.46 -4.72
CA ALA A 192 4.62 30.91 -3.36
C ALA A 192 5.38 32.26 -3.29
N SER A 193 5.83 32.83 -4.43
CA SER A 193 6.62 34.06 -4.43
C SER A 193 5.94 35.30 -5.05
N LYS A 194 4.78 35.19 -5.72
CA LYS A 194 4.13 36.37 -6.33
C LYS A 194 2.60 36.27 -6.39
N ALA A 195 1.97 36.90 -5.38
CA ALA A 195 0.65 37.56 -5.42
C ALA A 195 -0.61 36.68 -5.60
N ILE A 196 -1.33 36.45 -4.50
CA ILE A 196 -2.67 36.99 -4.17
C ILE A 196 -2.97 36.52 -2.73
N THR A 197 -3.58 37.39 -1.93
CA THR A 197 -3.99 37.17 -0.53
C THR A 197 -5.09 36.10 -0.41
N CYS A 198 -4.72 34.84 -0.62
CA CYS A 198 -5.35 33.70 0.03
C CYS A 198 -4.26 33.12 0.93
N GLU A 199 -4.47 33.13 2.24
CA GLU A 199 -3.64 32.39 3.20
C GLU A 199 -3.82 30.88 2.90
N GLU A 200 -3.05 30.37 1.94
CA GLU A 200 -2.65 28.97 1.88
C GLU A 200 -1.13 28.97 2.02
N ASP A 201 -0.69 28.99 3.28
CA ASP A 201 0.65 28.57 3.67
C ASP A 201 0.77 27.07 3.34
N ASP A 202 1.96 26.65 2.92
CA ASP A 202 2.36 25.26 2.61
C ASP A 202 2.10 24.74 1.19
N SER A 203 2.90 25.27 0.27
CA SER A 203 3.16 24.65 -1.03
C SER A 203 3.84 23.28 -0.89
N HIS A 204 3.16 22.19 -1.25
CA HIS A 204 3.81 20.87 -1.39
C HIS A 204 4.73 20.90 -2.62
N PRO A 205 6.04 20.59 -2.48
CA PRO A 205 6.94 20.49 -3.62
C PRO A 205 6.51 19.33 -4.53
N LEU A 206 6.61 19.53 -5.84
CA LEU A 206 6.35 18.46 -6.78
C LEU A 206 7.55 17.51 -6.78
N GLU A 207 7.30 16.28 -6.33
CA GLU A 207 8.29 15.22 -6.35
C GLU A 207 8.30 14.55 -7.73
N VAL A 208 9.46 14.58 -8.40
CA VAL A 208 9.64 13.94 -9.70
C VAL A 208 10.78 12.93 -9.61
N HIS A 209 10.54 11.76 -10.19
CA HIS A 209 11.44 10.62 -10.17
C HIS A 209 12.11 10.46 -11.53
N LEU A 210 13.41 10.72 -11.64
CA LEU A 210 14.18 10.57 -12.87
C LEU A 210 15.17 9.40 -12.78
N GLY A 211 15.02 8.42 -13.66
CA GLY A 211 15.97 7.31 -13.79
C GLY A 211 17.18 7.67 -14.64
N ILE A 212 18.39 7.39 -14.14
CA ILE A 212 19.64 7.60 -14.86
C ILE A 212 20.56 6.39 -14.69
N CYS A 213 21.25 6.01 -15.76
CA CYS A 213 22.32 5.01 -15.73
C CYS A 213 23.66 5.66 -15.35
N LEU A 214 24.08 5.51 -14.10
CA LEU A 214 25.30 6.13 -13.55
C LEU A 214 26.44 5.11 -13.41
N PRO A 215 27.71 5.55 -13.39
CA PRO A 215 28.84 4.62 -13.24
C PRO A 215 28.80 3.80 -11.93
N ALA A 216 28.94 2.48 -12.02
CA ALA A 216 28.88 1.58 -10.88
C ALA A 216 30.11 1.65 -9.97
N GLY A 217 31.26 2.13 -10.47
CA GLY A 217 32.47 2.37 -9.68
C GLY A 217 32.34 3.49 -8.65
N CYS A 218 31.25 4.28 -8.70
CA CYS A 218 30.99 5.37 -7.76
C CYS A 218 30.22 4.90 -6.53
N SER A 219 30.65 5.38 -5.36
CA SER A 219 29.88 5.29 -4.13
C SER A 219 28.66 6.23 -4.18
N LEU A 220 27.64 5.95 -3.33
CA LEU A 220 26.42 6.76 -3.29
C LEU A 220 26.69 8.25 -3.01
N ASP A 221 27.67 8.54 -2.13
CA ASP A 221 28.04 9.91 -1.79
C ASP A 221 28.73 10.64 -2.95
N GLU A 222 29.60 9.95 -3.69
CA GLU A 222 30.23 10.50 -4.91
C GLU A 222 29.19 10.73 -6.01
N THR A 223 28.25 9.80 -6.18
CA THR A 223 27.14 9.95 -7.12
C THR A 223 26.28 11.16 -6.77
N ARG A 224 25.98 11.37 -5.48
CA ARG A 224 25.23 12.54 -5.01
C ARG A 224 25.94 13.85 -5.35
N GLN A 225 27.24 13.94 -5.06
CA GLN A 225 28.05 15.11 -5.39
C GLN A 225 28.09 15.39 -6.90
N LEU A 226 28.20 14.34 -7.73
CA LEU A 226 28.19 14.46 -9.19
C LEU A 226 26.83 14.98 -9.70
N VAL A 227 25.73 14.49 -9.13
CA VAL A 227 24.39 14.92 -9.52
C VAL A 227 24.12 16.36 -9.08
N GLU A 228 24.50 16.74 -7.86
CA GLU A 228 24.38 18.12 -7.35
C GLU A 228 25.27 19.12 -8.11
N TYR A 229 26.35 18.66 -8.75
CA TYR A 229 27.14 19.50 -9.65
C TYR A 229 26.37 19.85 -10.93
N VAL A 230 25.57 18.92 -11.44
CA VAL A 230 24.80 19.08 -12.69
C VAL A 230 23.40 19.69 -12.42
N ALA A 231 22.80 19.40 -11.27
CA ALA A 231 21.45 19.83 -10.89
C ALA A 231 21.50 20.89 -9.77
N ASP A 232 20.86 22.05 -9.99
CA ASP A 232 20.84 23.21 -9.09
C ASP A 232 19.94 23.03 -7.84
N HIS A 233 19.51 21.79 -7.54
CA HIS A 233 18.51 21.47 -6.50
C HIS A 233 19.01 20.34 -5.59
N GLN A 234 18.45 20.25 -4.37
CA GLN A 234 18.70 19.10 -3.50
C GLN A 234 18.08 17.84 -4.12
N VAL A 235 18.90 16.80 -4.30
CA VAL A 235 18.48 15.54 -4.91
C VAL A 235 18.74 14.40 -3.92
N SER A 236 17.73 13.56 -3.70
CA SER A 236 17.91 12.24 -3.10
C SER A 236 18.21 11.23 -4.21
N VAL A 237 19.29 10.46 -4.02
CA VAL A 237 19.77 9.49 -5.00
C VAL A 237 19.57 8.08 -4.44
N HIS A 238 18.70 7.31 -5.09
CA HIS A 238 18.44 5.91 -4.73
C HIS A 238 18.95 4.99 -5.84
N CYS A 239 20.07 4.31 -5.61
CA CYS A 239 20.64 3.37 -6.59
C CYS A 239 20.41 1.91 -6.20
N GLN A 240 20.21 1.03 -7.18
CA GLN A 240 19.95 -0.40 -6.96
C GLN A 240 21.07 -1.05 -6.13
N PRO A 241 20.80 -1.74 -5.01
CA PRO A 241 21.85 -2.31 -4.16
C PRO A 241 22.73 -3.32 -4.93
N PRO A 242 24.00 -3.49 -4.53
CA PRO A 242 24.87 -4.50 -5.14
C PRO A 242 24.27 -5.90 -4.99
N ARG A 243 24.48 -6.76 -6.00
CA ARG A 243 23.90 -8.12 -6.12
C ARG A 243 24.36 -9.12 -5.05
N GLN A 244 25.12 -8.68 -4.04
CA GLN A 244 25.66 -9.55 -3.01
C GLN A 244 24.64 -9.78 -1.90
N TRP A 245 24.37 -11.05 -1.61
CA TRP A 245 23.42 -11.44 -0.56
C TRP A 245 24.13 -11.40 0.80
N PRO A 246 23.58 -10.72 1.81
CA PRO A 246 24.17 -10.69 3.13
C PRO A 246 24.17 -12.09 3.75
N LEU A 247 25.12 -12.36 4.66
CA LEU A 247 25.27 -13.66 5.33
C LEU A 247 23.95 -14.14 5.97
N LEU A 248 23.20 -13.23 6.60
CA LEU A 248 21.91 -13.55 7.23
C LEU A 248 20.88 -14.09 6.22
N ALA A 249 20.82 -13.52 5.02
CA ALA A 249 19.92 -13.97 3.96
C ALA A 249 20.30 -15.35 3.44
N GLN A 250 21.60 -15.61 3.29
CA GLN A 250 22.11 -16.93 2.89
C GLN A 250 21.80 -18.01 3.94
N ILE A 251 22.01 -17.70 5.23
CA ILE A 251 21.67 -18.60 6.34
C ILE A 251 20.16 -18.89 6.33
N PHE A 252 19.32 -17.86 6.28
CA PHE A 252 17.87 -18.03 6.29
C PHE A 252 17.38 -18.85 5.10
N LEU A 253 17.89 -18.59 3.89
CA LEU A 253 17.57 -19.39 2.70
C LEU A 253 18.01 -20.85 2.85
N SER A 254 19.21 -21.09 3.40
CA SER A 254 19.70 -22.45 3.64
C SER A 254 18.84 -23.22 4.65
N CYS A 255 18.41 -22.56 5.73
CA CYS A 255 17.48 -23.13 6.72
C CYS A 255 16.11 -23.42 6.11
N LEU A 256 15.60 -22.53 5.25
CA LEU A 256 14.33 -22.73 4.55
C LEU A 256 14.40 -23.93 3.59
N LEU A 257 15.48 -24.04 2.82
CA LEU A 257 15.69 -25.18 1.91
C LEU A 257 15.83 -26.50 2.68
N LEU A 258 16.55 -26.49 3.80
CA LEU A 258 16.65 -27.65 4.70
C LEU A 258 15.27 -28.05 5.25
N TRP A 259 14.46 -27.07 5.70
CA TRP A 259 13.12 -27.34 6.19
C TRP A 259 12.22 -27.94 5.11
N VAL A 260 12.25 -27.39 3.89
CA VAL A 260 11.52 -27.93 2.74
C VAL A 260 11.97 -29.37 2.45
N ALA A 261 13.28 -29.66 2.50
CA ALA A 261 13.79 -31.02 2.34
C ALA A 261 13.26 -31.97 3.42
N ILE A 262 13.19 -31.54 4.69
CA ILE A 262 12.61 -32.32 5.79
C ILE A 262 11.13 -32.63 5.52
N VAL A 263 10.35 -31.63 5.07
CA VAL A 263 8.92 -31.79 4.76
C VAL A 263 8.74 -32.78 3.59
N LEU A 264 9.58 -32.70 2.55
CA LEU A 264 9.54 -33.61 1.41
C LEU A 264 9.89 -35.04 1.82
N VAL A 265 10.92 -35.23 2.65
CA VAL A 265 11.30 -36.55 3.18
C VAL A 265 10.17 -37.13 4.05
N ALA A 266 9.61 -36.34 4.98
CA ALA A 266 8.50 -36.77 5.81
C ALA A 266 7.27 -37.19 4.97
N THR A 267 7.02 -36.48 3.88
CA THR A 267 5.92 -36.78 2.95
C THR A 267 6.21 -38.06 2.15
N ALA A 268 7.45 -38.25 1.68
CA ALA A 268 7.86 -39.46 0.97
C ALA A 268 7.77 -40.70 1.87
N VAL A 269 8.26 -40.62 3.13
CA VAL A 269 8.17 -41.72 4.10
C VAL A 269 6.70 -42.11 4.33
N ASN A 270 5.82 -41.13 4.54
CA ASN A 270 4.40 -41.41 4.74
C ASN A 270 3.71 -41.99 3.49
N TRP A 271 4.17 -41.62 2.28
CA TRP A 271 3.67 -42.18 1.03
C TRP A 271 4.08 -43.65 0.85
N PHE A 272 5.33 -44.00 1.20
CA PHE A 272 5.82 -45.38 1.05
C PHE A 272 5.42 -46.30 2.21
N CYS A 273 5.06 -45.76 3.37
CA CYS A 273 4.65 -46.51 4.56
C CYS A 273 3.13 -46.44 4.79
N GLU A 274 2.32 -46.44 3.71
CA GLU A 274 0.87 -46.16 3.73
C GLU A 274 0.02 -47.17 4.54
N ASP A 275 0.61 -48.26 5.05
CA ASP A 275 -0.09 -49.33 5.77
C ASP A 275 0.17 -49.31 7.30
N ASP A 276 -0.92 -49.18 8.07
CA ASP A 276 -1.14 -49.61 9.48
C ASP A 276 -0.88 -48.69 10.71
N ASP A 277 -0.35 -47.47 10.59
CA ASP A 277 0.13 -46.74 11.78
C ASP A 277 -0.81 -45.67 12.39
N GLU A 278 -2.14 -45.80 12.30
CA GLU A 278 -3.06 -44.90 13.04
C GLU A 278 -3.01 -45.14 14.57
N LYS A 279 -2.35 -46.23 15.03
CA LYS A 279 -2.25 -46.65 16.44
C LYS A 279 -0.81 -46.80 16.98
N SER A 280 0.21 -46.40 16.24
CA SER A 280 1.59 -46.54 16.72
C SER A 280 1.90 -45.55 17.85
N ASN A 281 2.35 -46.06 19.01
CA ASN A 281 2.72 -45.26 20.19
C ASN A 281 4.08 -44.54 20.04
N ASN A 282 4.75 -44.71 18.91
CA ASN A 282 6.10 -44.18 18.71
C ASN A 282 6.05 -42.67 18.44
N LEU A 283 6.69 -41.90 19.32
CA LEU A 283 6.76 -40.43 19.23
C LEU A 283 7.29 -39.95 17.88
N SER A 284 8.31 -40.62 17.33
CA SER A 284 8.90 -40.28 16.04
C SER A 284 7.90 -40.38 14.88
N ILE A 285 7.06 -41.41 14.86
CA ILE A 285 6.04 -41.61 13.81
C ILE A 285 4.96 -40.53 13.92
N ARG A 286 4.55 -40.17 15.14
CA ARG A 286 3.63 -39.04 15.38
C ARG A 286 4.21 -37.69 14.91
N LEU A 287 5.51 -37.47 15.14
CA LEU A 287 6.21 -36.27 14.67
C LEU A 287 6.29 -36.23 13.13
N PHE A 288 6.65 -37.32 12.46
CA PHE A 288 6.64 -37.36 10.98
C PHE A 288 5.24 -37.14 10.41
N ASN A 289 4.21 -37.76 11.00
CA ASN A 289 2.82 -37.57 10.60
C ASN A 289 2.33 -36.13 10.78
N SER A 290 2.89 -35.39 11.75
CA SER A 290 2.57 -33.98 11.99
C SER A 290 3.12 -33.04 10.92
N ILE A 291 4.24 -33.42 10.29
CA ILE A 291 4.98 -32.65 9.27
C ILE A 291 4.50 -33.01 7.85
N CYS A 292 3.94 -34.20 7.64
CA CYS A 292 3.50 -34.69 6.34
C CYS A 292 2.58 -33.70 5.58
N LEU A 293 3.00 -33.34 4.35
CA LEU A 293 2.32 -32.35 3.51
C LEU A 293 0.92 -32.82 3.11
N GLN A 294 0.76 -34.07 2.68
CA GLN A 294 -0.51 -34.63 2.19
C GLN A 294 -1.61 -34.57 3.27
N ARG A 295 -1.27 -34.90 4.53
CA ARG A 295 -2.21 -34.86 5.66
C ARG A 295 -2.58 -33.43 6.03
N ASN A 296 -1.59 -32.54 6.11
CA ASN A 296 -1.83 -31.13 6.40
C ASN A 296 -2.65 -30.45 5.29
N LEU A 297 -2.40 -30.79 4.02
CA LEU A 297 -3.14 -30.30 2.86
C LEU A 297 -4.59 -30.80 2.86
N ARG A 298 -4.82 -32.09 3.12
CA ARG A 298 -6.16 -32.67 3.26
C ARG A 298 -6.96 -31.97 4.36
N GLU A 299 -6.34 -31.67 5.50
CA GLU A 299 -7.01 -30.98 6.61
C GLU A 299 -7.19 -29.47 6.35
N ALA A 300 -6.29 -28.85 5.57
CA ALA A 300 -6.46 -27.47 5.11
C ALA A 300 -7.66 -27.34 4.17
N LEU A 301 -7.71 -28.17 3.13
CA LEU A 301 -8.74 -28.16 2.08
C LEU A 301 -10.03 -28.89 2.47
N ARG A 302 -10.12 -29.44 3.70
CA ARG A 302 -11.29 -30.14 4.19
C ARG A 302 -12.54 -29.26 4.15
N THR A 303 -13.56 -29.73 3.42
CA THR A 303 -14.89 -29.09 3.28
C THR A 303 -15.93 -29.66 4.25
N THR A 304 -15.67 -30.83 4.84
CA THR A 304 -16.57 -31.43 5.82
C THR A 304 -16.53 -30.66 7.13
N ARG A 305 -17.71 -30.28 7.62
CA ARG A 305 -17.89 -29.55 8.87
C ARG A 305 -18.26 -30.54 9.98
N THR A 306 -17.74 -30.35 11.17
CA THR A 306 -18.26 -31.02 12.36
C THR A 306 -19.62 -30.40 12.73
N HIS A 307 -20.62 -31.24 13.00
CA HIS A 307 -22.02 -30.87 13.26
C HIS A 307 -22.22 -29.91 14.46
N SER A 308 -21.19 -29.64 15.25
CA SER A 308 -21.26 -28.84 16.48
C SER A 308 -21.06 -27.32 16.28
N HIS A 309 -20.68 -26.85 15.08
CA HIS A 309 -20.43 -25.42 14.85
C HIS A 309 -21.69 -24.70 14.36
N GLN A 310 -22.39 -24.02 15.26
CA GLN A 310 -23.39 -22.99 14.93
C GLN A 310 -22.72 -21.86 14.11
N TYR A 311 -23.49 -21.12 13.30
CA TYR A 311 -23.02 -19.98 12.47
C TYR A 311 -22.13 -20.34 11.25
N HIS A 312 -22.58 -21.23 10.37
CA HIS A 312 -21.85 -21.55 9.12
C HIS A 312 -21.71 -20.38 8.16
N SER A 313 -22.75 -19.57 7.99
CA SER A 313 -22.79 -18.42 7.09
C SER A 313 -21.74 -17.35 7.43
N VAL A 314 -21.32 -17.27 8.69
CA VAL A 314 -20.28 -16.36 9.16
C VAL A 314 -18.93 -16.64 8.48
N GLN A 315 -18.66 -17.87 8.06
CA GLN A 315 -17.45 -18.20 7.30
C GLN A 315 -17.45 -17.50 5.93
N GLY A 316 -18.60 -17.44 5.24
CA GLY A 316 -18.75 -16.70 3.99
C GLY A 316 -18.56 -15.20 4.21
N ILE A 317 -19.15 -14.63 5.27
CA ILE A 317 -18.99 -13.20 5.60
C ILE A 317 -17.52 -12.83 5.81
N GLN A 318 -16.74 -13.68 6.48
CA GLN A 318 -15.29 -13.46 6.66
C GLN A 318 -14.54 -13.44 5.33
N VAL A 319 -14.81 -14.41 4.45
CA VAL A 319 -14.14 -14.50 3.15
C VAL A 319 -14.47 -13.28 2.30
N VAL A 320 -15.75 -12.89 2.21
CA VAL A 320 -16.18 -11.70 1.47
C VAL A 320 -15.53 -10.43 2.06
N SER A 321 -15.47 -10.31 3.38
CA SER A 321 -14.85 -9.15 4.03
C SER A 321 -13.37 -9.03 3.69
N VAL A 322 -12.60 -10.13 3.70
CA VAL A 322 -11.19 -10.09 3.29
C VAL A 322 -11.01 -9.82 1.80
N VAL A 323 -11.90 -10.30 0.93
CA VAL A 323 -11.83 -9.98 -0.50
C VAL A 323 -11.94 -8.48 -0.72
N VAL A 324 -12.96 -7.83 -0.14
CA VAL A 324 -13.14 -6.37 -0.27
C VAL A 324 -11.97 -5.61 0.37
N LEU A 325 -11.50 -6.08 1.52
CA LEU A 325 -10.35 -5.50 2.22
C LEU A 325 -9.08 -5.51 1.38
N ILE A 326 -8.78 -6.63 0.69
CA ILE A 326 -7.62 -6.74 -0.20
C ILE A 326 -7.78 -5.83 -1.42
N PHE A 327 -8.97 -5.75 -2.00
CA PHE A 327 -9.23 -4.87 -3.15
C PHE A 327 -9.04 -3.40 -2.77
N GLY A 328 -9.57 -2.98 -1.62
CA GLY A 328 -9.40 -1.62 -1.10
C GLY A 328 -7.94 -1.30 -0.74
N ASN A 329 -7.25 -2.21 -0.06
CA ASN A 329 -5.80 -2.06 0.21
C ASN A 329 -4.99 -1.98 -1.07
N LEU A 330 -5.31 -2.76 -2.11
CA LEU A 330 -4.61 -2.70 -3.38
C LEU A 330 -4.77 -1.32 -4.03
N PHE A 331 -5.98 -0.75 -3.97
CA PHE A 331 -6.24 0.59 -4.46
C PHE A 331 -5.46 1.68 -3.68
N TYR A 332 -5.20 1.46 -2.39
CA TYR A 332 -4.31 2.32 -1.60
C TYR A 332 -2.83 2.13 -2.00
N LEU A 333 -2.36 0.89 -2.05
CA LEU A 333 -0.96 0.54 -2.30
C LEU A 333 -0.48 0.86 -3.72
N VAL A 334 -1.38 0.90 -4.71
CA VAL A 334 -1.01 1.16 -6.11
C VAL A 334 -0.72 2.64 -6.38
N MET A 335 -1.18 3.56 -5.54
CA MET A 335 -1.06 5.01 -5.75
C MET A 335 0.33 5.49 -6.20
N PRO A 336 1.44 5.16 -5.50
CA PRO A 336 2.79 5.58 -5.89
C PRO A 336 3.34 4.85 -7.13
N TYR A 337 2.56 3.96 -7.74
CA TYR A 337 2.93 3.19 -8.94
C TYR A 337 2.11 3.59 -10.18
N LEU A 338 1.19 4.55 -10.06
CA LEU A 338 0.30 4.95 -11.15
C LEU A 338 0.94 5.99 -12.08
N GLU A 339 0.71 5.78 -13.38
CA GLU A 339 1.01 6.80 -14.39
C GLU A 339 -0.04 7.93 -14.37
N ASN A 340 -1.30 7.56 -14.17
CA ASN A 340 -2.47 8.44 -14.18
C ASN A 340 -3.10 8.52 -12.79
N VAL A 341 -2.38 9.09 -11.82
CA VAL A 341 -2.84 9.27 -10.43
C VAL A 341 -4.23 9.93 -10.37
N GLY A 342 -4.56 10.81 -11.32
CA GLY A 342 -5.89 11.42 -11.48
C GLY A 342 -7.06 10.41 -11.56
N TYR A 343 -6.83 9.18 -12.05
CA TYR A 343 -7.83 8.12 -12.07
C TYR A 343 -8.35 7.79 -10.67
N ALA A 344 -7.48 7.81 -9.66
CA ALA A 344 -7.87 7.45 -8.32
C ALA A 344 -8.77 8.51 -7.66
N TYR A 345 -8.53 9.79 -7.95
CA TYR A 345 -9.43 10.89 -7.58
C TYR A 345 -10.79 10.77 -8.24
N TYR A 346 -10.80 10.51 -9.55
CA TYR A 346 -12.04 10.27 -10.28
C TYR A 346 -12.83 9.09 -9.68
N LEU A 347 -12.14 8.01 -9.31
CA LEU A 347 -12.80 6.87 -8.69
C LEU A 347 -13.37 7.21 -7.31
N SER A 348 -12.68 8.02 -6.49
CA SER A 348 -13.19 8.52 -5.20
C SER A 348 -14.47 9.34 -5.33
N GLU A 349 -14.67 10.03 -6.45
CA GLU A 349 -15.89 10.81 -6.74
C GLU A 349 -17.06 9.97 -7.26
N LEU A 350 -16.89 8.65 -7.46
CA LEU A 350 -17.98 7.81 -7.94
C LEU A 350 -18.72 7.14 -6.77
N PRO A 351 -20.07 7.14 -6.76
CA PRO A 351 -20.81 6.45 -5.70
C PRO A 351 -20.68 4.92 -5.80
N ILE A 352 -20.39 4.38 -6.99
CA ILE A 352 -20.32 2.93 -7.22
C ILE A 352 -19.03 2.30 -6.67
N SER A 353 -17.98 3.09 -6.46
CA SER A 353 -16.67 2.65 -5.98
C SER A 353 -16.55 2.65 -4.45
N GLN A 354 -17.46 3.34 -3.75
CA GLN A 354 -17.42 3.51 -2.29
C GLN A 354 -17.33 2.20 -1.48
N PRO A 355 -18.00 1.09 -1.86
CA PRO A 355 -17.83 -0.18 -1.15
C PRO A 355 -16.37 -0.69 -1.13
N ILE A 356 -15.57 -0.33 -2.12
CA ILE A 356 -14.16 -0.72 -2.25
C ILE A 356 -13.24 0.36 -1.65
N ILE A 357 -13.54 1.64 -1.88
CA ILE A 357 -12.71 2.75 -1.39
C ILE A 357 -12.80 2.89 0.13
N ASN A 358 -13.99 2.77 0.70
CA ASN A 358 -14.21 2.80 2.14
C ASN A 358 -14.06 1.40 2.76
N PHE A 359 -13.00 0.67 2.45
CA PHE A 359 -12.86 -0.73 2.89
C PHE A 359 -12.60 -0.91 4.39
N SER A 360 -12.23 0.15 5.11
CA SER A 360 -11.68 0.07 6.47
C SER A 360 -12.60 -0.60 7.50
N PHE A 361 -13.92 -0.50 7.32
CA PHE A 361 -14.92 -1.13 8.19
C PHE A 361 -14.92 -2.67 8.10
N HIS A 362 -14.38 -3.25 7.02
CA HIS A 362 -14.25 -4.72 6.91
C HIS A 362 -13.25 -5.30 7.92
N LEU A 363 -12.29 -4.51 8.41
CA LEU A 363 -11.43 -4.89 9.52
C LEU A 363 -12.26 -5.16 10.77
N ASP A 364 -13.23 -4.29 11.05
CA ASP A 364 -14.09 -4.41 12.22
C ASP A 364 -15.04 -5.62 12.08
N ALA A 365 -15.49 -5.96 10.87
CA ALA A 365 -16.22 -7.20 10.63
C ALA A 365 -15.43 -8.45 11.05
N LEU A 366 -14.13 -8.51 10.74
CA LEU A 366 -13.27 -9.63 11.12
C LEU A 366 -13.10 -9.73 12.64
N LEU A 367 -12.85 -8.60 13.30
CA LEU A 367 -12.73 -8.52 14.77
C LEU A 367 -14.02 -8.96 15.47
N VAL A 368 -15.17 -8.46 14.99
CA VAL A 368 -16.51 -8.78 15.51
C VAL A 368 -16.84 -10.27 15.35
N ILE A 369 -16.50 -10.85 14.21
CA ILE A 369 -16.71 -12.29 13.98
C ILE A 369 -15.81 -13.13 14.90
N GLY A 370 -14.56 -12.68 15.14
CA GLY A 370 -13.68 -13.28 16.13
C GLY A 370 -14.31 -13.28 17.53
N ALA A 371 -14.83 -12.13 17.96
CA ALA A 371 -15.55 -11.96 19.22
C ALA A 371 -16.81 -12.84 19.32
N LEU A 372 -17.63 -12.91 18.27
CA LEU A 372 -18.83 -13.75 18.19
C LEU A 372 -18.51 -15.23 18.43
N ARG A 373 -17.46 -15.75 17.78
CA ARG A 373 -17.02 -17.15 17.94
C ARG A 373 -16.51 -17.46 19.34
N LEU A 374 -15.92 -16.47 20.01
CA LEU A 374 -15.49 -16.61 21.39
C LEU A 374 -16.67 -16.54 22.36
N ALA A 375 -17.60 -15.62 22.13
CA ALA A 375 -18.76 -15.40 22.99
C ALA A 375 -19.74 -16.60 22.98
N THR A 376 -19.83 -17.32 21.86
CA THR A 376 -20.69 -18.50 21.71
C THR A 376 -20.14 -19.78 22.34
N LYS A 377 -18.89 -19.79 22.82
CA LYS A 377 -18.35 -20.92 23.58
C LYS A 377 -19.01 -21.02 24.96
N PRO A 378 -19.18 -22.26 25.49
CA PRO A 378 -19.79 -22.46 26.80
C PRO A 378 -18.97 -21.82 27.93
N SER A 379 -19.64 -21.31 28.96
CA SER A 379 -18.98 -20.64 30.10
C SER A 379 -18.05 -21.55 30.90
N THR A 380 -18.26 -22.86 30.84
CA THR A 380 -17.40 -23.89 31.46
C THR A 380 -15.97 -23.82 30.97
N ASP A 381 -15.76 -23.47 29.70
CA ASP A 381 -14.44 -23.36 29.06
C ASP A 381 -13.61 -22.18 29.62
N PHE A 382 -14.23 -21.29 30.38
CA PHE A 382 -13.59 -20.11 30.98
C PHE A 382 -13.64 -20.12 32.51
N SER A 383 -14.10 -21.21 33.13
CA SER A 383 -14.28 -21.28 34.58
C SER A 383 -12.98 -21.39 35.38
N THR A 384 -11.91 -21.93 34.77
CA THR A 384 -10.66 -22.32 35.44
C THR A 384 -9.46 -21.71 34.70
N VAL A 385 -8.45 -21.26 35.45
CA VAL A 385 -7.20 -20.69 34.90
C VAL A 385 -6.50 -21.65 33.93
N ARG A 386 -6.54 -22.96 34.19
CA ARG A 386 -5.99 -23.97 33.27
C ARG A 386 -6.68 -23.97 31.90
N HIS A 387 -8.01 -23.89 31.86
CA HIS A 387 -8.74 -23.81 30.60
C HIS A 387 -8.46 -22.50 29.88
N LEU A 388 -8.29 -21.41 30.64
CA LEU A 388 -7.91 -20.10 30.12
C LEU A 388 -6.56 -20.15 29.40
N MET A 389 -5.52 -20.68 30.07
CA MET A 389 -4.18 -20.85 29.48
C MET A 389 -4.20 -21.78 28.28
N PHE A 390 -4.99 -22.85 28.30
CA PHE A 390 -5.13 -23.77 27.17
C PHE A 390 -5.76 -23.08 25.95
N GLN A 391 -6.85 -22.32 26.13
CA GLN A 391 -7.47 -21.55 25.06
C GLN A 391 -6.53 -20.47 24.53
N LEU A 392 -5.75 -19.85 25.42
CA LEU A 392 -4.75 -18.85 25.07
C LEU A 392 -3.64 -19.42 24.18
N GLY A 393 -3.02 -20.53 24.60
CA GLY A 393 -2.02 -21.23 23.80
C GLY A 393 -2.56 -21.67 22.45
N LYS A 394 -3.79 -22.23 22.42
CA LYS A 394 -4.45 -22.63 21.17
C LYS A 394 -4.68 -21.48 20.20
N HIS A 395 -5.03 -20.30 20.70
CA HIS A 395 -5.24 -19.12 19.87
C HIS A 395 -3.91 -18.58 19.32
N PHE A 396 -2.90 -18.39 20.16
CA PHE A 396 -1.59 -17.89 19.72
C PHE A 396 -0.91 -18.84 18.72
N LEU A 397 -0.89 -20.14 18.98
CA LEU A 397 -0.29 -21.15 18.08
C LEU A 397 -1.00 -21.24 16.71
N ARG A 398 -2.19 -20.67 16.57
CA ARG A 398 -2.91 -20.68 15.29
C ARG A 398 -2.34 -19.68 14.30
N ILE A 399 -1.95 -18.49 14.74
CA ILE A 399 -1.61 -17.35 13.87
C ILE A 399 -0.13 -16.98 13.97
N TRP A 400 0.45 -17.08 15.18
CA TRP A 400 1.81 -16.62 15.45
C TRP A 400 2.89 -17.26 14.55
N PRO A 401 2.89 -18.58 14.26
CA PRO A 401 3.94 -19.17 13.42
C PRO A 401 3.96 -18.62 11.99
N ALA A 402 2.78 -18.43 11.39
CA ALA A 402 2.66 -17.86 10.05
C ALA A 402 3.09 -16.39 10.04
N TYR A 403 2.66 -15.62 11.06
CA TYR A 403 3.02 -14.22 11.19
C TYR A 403 4.54 -14.03 11.37
N ALA A 404 5.15 -14.81 12.27
CA ALA A 404 6.59 -14.78 12.51
C ALA A 404 7.39 -15.13 11.25
N PHE A 405 6.94 -16.13 10.49
CA PHE A 405 7.57 -16.48 9.22
C PHE A 405 7.49 -15.36 8.19
N VAL A 406 6.31 -14.76 8.00
CA VAL A 406 6.14 -13.67 7.02
C VAL A 406 6.96 -12.45 7.43
N THR A 407 6.97 -12.06 8.71
CA THR A 407 7.84 -10.97 9.20
C THR A 407 9.31 -11.27 8.94
N ALA A 408 9.79 -12.48 9.27
CA ALA A 408 11.18 -12.87 9.02
C ALA A 408 11.52 -12.86 7.52
N PHE A 409 10.60 -13.35 6.67
CA PHE A 409 10.76 -13.35 5.22
C PHE A 409 10.87 -11.91 4.67
N VAL A 410 10.01 -11.00 5.12
CA VAL A 410 10.03 -9.60 4.68
C VAL A 410 11.28 -8.88 5.15
N THR A 411 11.72 -9.11 6.38
CA THR A 411 12.94 -8.52 6.92
C THR A 411 14.22 -9.04 6.24
N ILE A 412 14.29 -10.33 5.91
CA ILE A 412 15.55 -10.97 5.51
C ILE A 412 15.68 -11.18 4.00
N LEU A 413 14.61 -11.63 3.33
CA LEU A 413 14.66 -12.04 1.92
C LEU A 413 13.96 -11.08 0.97
N TYR A 414 12.83 -10.49 1.36
CA TYR A 414 11.95 -9.77 0.43
C TYR A 414 12.66 -8.71 -0.40
N ILE A 415 13.46 -7.84 0.21
CA ILE A 415 14.22 -6.80 -0.49
C ILE A 415 15.21 -7.30 -1.55
N ARG A 416 15.53 -8.60 -1.56
CA ARG A 416 16.47 -9.24 -2.50
C ARG A 416 15.78 -10.07 -3.59
N LEU A 417 14.45 -10.16 -3.58
CA LEU A 417 13.70 -10.98 -4.55
C LEU A 417 13.46 -10.26 -5.87
N GLY A 418 13.53 -8.93 -5.90
CA GLY A 418 13.29 -8.13 -7.09
C GLY A 418 14.41 -7.14 -7.37
N GLU A 419 14.45 -6.72 -8.63
CA GLU A 419 15.30 -5.69 -9.18
C GLU A 419 14.43 -4.80 -10.08
N GLY A 420 14.80 -3.53 -10.26
CA GLY A 420 14.08 -2.62 -11.15
C GLY A 420 13.83 -1.22 -10.57
N PRO A 421 13.31 -0.30 -11.39
CA PRO A 421 13.17 1.10 -11.06
C PRO A 421 12.09 1.38 -9.99
N MET A 422 10.99 0.61 -10.00
CA MET A 422 9.91 0.73 -9.02
C MET A 422 10.19 -0.04 -7.72
N TRP A 423 11.35 -0.70 -7.62
CA TRP A 423 11.74 -1.46 -6.43
C TRP A 423 12.22 -0.57 -5.28
N SER A 424 12.55 0.71 -5.54
CA SER A 424 12.98 1.67 -4.52
C SER A 424 11.97 1.80 -3.38
N GLN A 425 10.68 1.91 -3.71
CA GLN A 425 9.58 1.98 -2.75
C GLN A 425 9.48 0.73 -1.84
N SER A 426 9.88 -0.44 -2.35
CA SER A 426 9.94 -1.68 -1.58
C SER A 426 11.17 -1.77 -0.65
N LEU A 427 12.21 -0.97 -0.87
CA LEU A 427 13.39 -0.92 0.00
C LEU A 427 13.05 -0.29 1.36
N ASP A 428 12.19 0.74 1.37
CA ASP A 428 11.73 1.41 2.59
C ASP A 428 10.97 0.46 3.52
N VAL A 429 10.18 -0.46 2.95
CA VAL A 429 9.50 -1.54 3.70
C VAL A 429 10.53 -2.43 4.41
N GLY A 430 11.58 -2.84 3.70
CA GLY A 430 12.63 -3.67 4.27
C GLY A 430 13.40 -2.99 5.41
N GLU A 431 13.70 -1.70 5.27
CA GLU A 431 14.38 -0.93 6.32
C GLU A 431 13.50 -0.77 7.56
N ARG A 432 12.22 -0.39 7.39
CA ARG A 432 11.23 -0.32 8.47
C ARG A 432 11.12 -1.67 9.20
N CYS A 433 11.03 -2.76 8.45
CA CYS A 433 10.97 -4.11 9.01
C CYS A 433 12.25 -4.53 9.75
N SER A 434 13.43 -4.15 9.25
CA SER A 434 14.70 -4.45 9.91
C SER A 434 14.84 -3.75 11.28
N ARG A 435 14.23 -2.58 11.44
CA ARG A 435 14.23 -1.85 12.73
C ARG A 435 13.16 -2.36 13.70
N THR A 436 12.03 -2.85 13.19
CA THR A 436 10.81 -3.06 14.01
C THR A 436 10.31 -4.50 14.09
N TRP A 437 11.02 -5.48 13.52
CA TRP A 437 10.62 -6.90 13.53
C TRP A 437 10.23 -7.42 14.92
N TRP A 438 10.96 -7.02 15.97
CA TRP A 438 10.73 -7.48 17.34
C TRP A 438 9.40 -6.98 17.91
N VAL A 439 9.00 -5.74 17.60
CA VAL A 439 7.72 -5.14 18.01
C VAL A 439 6.56 -5.89 17.36
N ASN A 440 6.75 -6.29 16.10
CA ASN A 440 5.77 -7.07 15.35
C ASN A 440 5.63 -8.45 15.98
N LEU A 441 6.71 -9.20 16.23
CA LEU A 441 6.65 -10.54 16.84
C LEU A 441 5.98 -10.56 18.24
N LEU A 442 6.09 -9.46 18.99
CA LEU A 442 5.45 -9.26 20.29
C LEU A 442 3.97 -8.84 20.20
N LEU A 443 3.43 -8.60 18.99
CA LEU A 443 2.05 -8.21 18.74
C LEU A 443 1.64 -6.89 19.43
N ILE A 444 2.57 -5.93 19.45
CA ILE A 444 2.39 -4.59 20.04
C ILE A 444 2.73 -3.46 19.07
N ASN A 445 2.84 -3.76 17.77
CA ASN A 445 3.23 -2.81 16.72
C ASN A 445 2.26 -1.63 16.59
N ASN A 446 0.98 -1.82 16.91
CA ASN A 446 -0.05 -0.78 16.89
C ASN A 446 0.04 0.24 18.04
N LEU A 447 0.95 0.08 19.00
CA LEU A 447 1.16 1.02 20.11
C LEU A 447 2.28 2.04 19.85
N PHE A 448 3.15 1.80 18.86
CA PHE A 448 4.34 2.63 18.57
C PHE A 448 4.17 3.54 17.35
N GLY A 449 2.99 3.54 16.71
CA GLY A 449 2.67 4.34 15.54
C GLY A 449 2.91 3.64 14.19
N HIS A 450 2.39 4.23 13.12
CA HIS A 450 2.41 3.68 11.75
C HIS A 450 3.83 3.60 11.15
N SER A 451 4.72 4.52 11.52
CA SER A 451 6.12 4.49 11.05
C SER A 451 6.92 3.33 11.62
N MET A 452 6.40 2.67 12.68
CA MET A 452 7.03 1.56 13.38
C MET A 452 6.36 0.20 13.09
N THR A 453 5.40 0.13 12.16
CA THR A 453 4.84 -1.14 11.67
C THR A 453 5.69 -1.70 10.53
N CYS A 454 5.96 -3.02 10.55
CA CYS A 454 6.71 -3.67 9.47
C CYS A 454 5.80 -3.94 8.26
N LEU A 455 4.64 -4.54 8.53
CA LEU A 455 3.56 -4.72 7.57
C LEU A 455 2.37 -3.91 8.04
N ASP A 456 1.80 -3.11 7.14
CA ASP A 456 0.66 -2.28 7.44
C ASP A 456 -0.54 -3.15 7.85
N GLY A 457 -0.73 -4.33 7.27
CA GLY A 457 -1.74 -5.29 7.73
C GLY A 457 -1.47 -5.92 9.11
N GLY A 458 -0.24 -5.82 9.63
CA GLY A 458 0.18 -6.49 10.88
C GLY A 458 -0.57 -6.03 12.13
N PHE A 459 -1.07 -4.77 12.16
CA PHE A 459 -1.81 -4.26 13.32
C PHE A 459 -3.11 -5.03 13.58
N LEU A 460 -3.75 -5.60 12.55
CA LEU A 460 -4.99 -6.36 12.74
C LEU A 460 -4.73 -7.61 13.59
N ILE A 461 -3.58 -8.25 13.39
CA ILE A 461 -3.18 -9.44 14.16
C ILE A 461 -2.85 -9.04 15.60
N ALA A 462 -2.19 -7.90 15.80
CA ALA A 462 -1.96 -7.34 17.13
C ALA A 462 -3.27 -7.02 17.86
N LEU A 463 -4.23 -6.37 17.18
CA LEU A 463 -5.55 -6.09 17.74
C LEU A 463 -6.30 -7.38 18.08
N GLU A 464 -6.28 -8.39 17.21
CA GLU A 464 -6.93 -9.68 17.50
C GLU A 464 -6.34 -10.31 18.78
N ALA A 465 -5.02 -10.32 18.93
CA ALA A 465 -4.36 -10.88 20.11
C ALA A 465 -4.68 -10.09 21.40
N GLN A 466 -4.60 -8.76 21.33
CA GLN A 466 -4.89 -7.86 22.46
C GLN A 466 -6.37 -7.96 22.88
N PHE A 467 -7.28 -7.95 21.92
CA PHE A 467 -8.71 -8.08 22.17
C PHE A 467 -9.10 -9.49 22.60
N PHE A 468 -8.41 -10.53 22.14
CA PHE A 468 -8.62 -11.90 22.61
C PHE A 468 -8.26 -12.04 24.10
N LEU A 469 -7.16 -11.44 24.55
CA LEU A 469 -6.80 -11.36 25.97
C LEU A 469 -7.89 -10.64 26.78
N LEU A 470 -8.35 -9.49 26.30
CA LEU A 470 -9.43 -8.74 26.93
C LEU A 470 -10.73 -9.55 27.01
N ALA A 471 -11.13 -10.21 25.92
CA ALA A 471 -12.35 -10.99 25.90
C ALA A 471 -12.27 -12.21 26.82
N ILE A 472 -11.15 -12.94 26.84
CA ILE A 472 -10.96 -14.06 27.77
C ILE A 472 -11.12 -13.60 29.23
N LEU A 473 -10.55 -12.44 29.59
CA LEU A 473 -10.72 -11.86 30.92
C LEU A 473 -12.18 -11.52 31.20
N LEU A 474 -12.88 -10.85 30.27
CA LEU A 474 -14.30 -10.52 30.41
C LEU A 474 -15.17 -11.77 30.53
N MET A 475 -14.85 -12.82 29.78
CA MET A 475 -15.54 -14.12 29.83
C MET A 475 -15.35 -14.79 31.19
N TYR A 476 -14.13 -14.79 31.73
CA TYR A 476 -13.82 -15.28 33.07
C TYR A 476 -14.60 -14.50 34.14
N LEU A 477 -14.60 -13.16 34.07
CA LEU A 477 -15.34 -12.31 35.00
C LEU A 477 -16.85 -12.55 34.89
N SER A 478 -17.39 -12.73 33.68
CA SER A 478 -18.82 -13.03 33.47
C SER A 478 -19.25 -14.39 34.04
N ALA A 479 -18.31 -15.32 34.21
CA ALA A 479 -18.56 -16.63 34.80
C ALA A 479 -18.49 -16.60 36.34
N LYS A 480 -17.83 -15.60 36.94
CA LYS A 480 -17.62 -15.47 38.39
C LYS A 480 -18.50 -14.42 39.06
N PHE A 481 -18.74 -13.30 38.38
CA PHE A 481 -19.47 -12.14 38.90
C PHE A 481 -20.87 -12.01 38.31
N GLN A 482 -21.69 -11.11 38.86
CA GLN A 482 -23.01 -10.82 38.30
C GLN A 482 -22.89 -10.28 36.88
N GLN A 483 -23.57 -10.95 35.93
CA GLN A 483 -23.54 -10.61 34.49
C GLN A 483 -23.95 -9.15 34.20
N ARG A 484 -24.77 -8.55 35.08
CA ARG A 484 -25.17 -7.13 34.98
C ARG A 484 -23.98 -6.18 35.12
N LEU A 485 -23.07 -6.43 36.05
CA LEU A 485 -21.90 -5.57 36.27
C LEU A 485 -20.95 -5.61 35.07
N VAL A 486 -20.69 -6.82 34.53
CA VAL A 486 -19.86 -6.99 33.33
C VAL A 486 -20.51 -6.34 32.11
N THR A 487 -21.83 -6.44 31.97
CA THR A 487 -22.58 -5.75 30.91
C THR A 487 -22.45 -4.23 31.01
N ILE A 488 -22.61 -3.66 32.21
CA ILE A 488 -22.46 -2.21 32.45
C ILE A 488 -21.05 -1.75 32.08
N PHE A 489 -20.03 -2.51 32.49
CA PHE A 489 -18.63 -2.22 32.15
C PHE A 489 -18.39 -2.22 30.64
N ILE A 490 -18.92 -3.23 29.93
CA ILE A 490 -18.81 -3.31 28.47
C ILE A 490 -19.50 -2.10 27.81
N CYS A 491 -20.72 -1.77 28.22
CA CYS A 491 -21.44 -0.60 27.67
C CYS A 491 -20.68 0.71 27.94
N SER A 492 -20.11 0.90 29.13
CA SER A 492 -19.31 2.09 29.45
C SER A 492 -18.01 2.16 28.65
N ALA A 493 -17.39 1.02 28.37
CA ALA A 493 -16.17 0.97 27.55
C ALA A 493 -16.47 1.29 26.07
N ILE A 494 -17.61 0.81 25.55
CA ILE A 494 -18.07 1.15 24.20
C ILE A 494 -18.33 2.66 24.08
N THR A 495 -19.06 3.26 25.03
CA THR A 495 -19.34 4.70 24.99
C THR A 495 -18.08 5.55 25.14
N ALA A 496 -17.15 5.14 26.00
CA ALA A 496 -15.85 5.82 26.16
C ALA A 496 -15.02 5.76 24.87
N SER A 497 -14.98 4.60 24.18
CA SER A 497 -14.27 4.43 22.91
C SER A 497 -14.86 5.31 21.79
N MET A 498 -16.18 5.37 21.69
CA MET A 498 -16.86 6.24 20.71
C MET A 498 -16.62 7.73 21.02
N LEU A 499 -16.71 8.13 22.29
CA LEU A 499 -16.45 9.51 22.71
C LEU A 499 -14.99 9.91 22.46
N TYR A 500 -14.04 9.03 22.75
CA TYR A 500 -12.63 9.24 22.44
C TYR A 500 -12.42 9.46 20.94
N THR A 501 -12.99 8.59 20.10
CA THR A 501 -12.86 8.69 18.64
C THR A 501 -13.47 9.98 18.10
N PHE A 502 -14.63 10.38 18.62
CA PHE A 502 -15.27 11.66 18.28
C PHE A 502 -14.41 12.85 18.69
N ALA A 503 -13.89 12.86 19.92
CA ALA A 503 -13.07 13.95 20.44
C ALA A 503 -11.77 14.15 19.64
N VAL A 504 -11.08 13.05 19.31
CA VAL A 504 -9.86 13.11 18.47
C VAL A 504 -10.20 13.59 17.07
N ALA A 505 -11.26 13.04 16.45
CA ALA A 505 -11.61 13.41 15.08
C ALA A 505 -12.07 14.87 14.96
N PHE A 506 -12.83 15.37 15.95
CA PHE A 506 -13.31 16.75 15.96
C PHE A 506 -12.21 17.76 16.27
N TYR A 507 -11.30 17.45 17.20
CA TYR A 507 -10.25 18.39 17.62
C TYR A 507 -9.10 18.52 16.61
N TYR A 508 -8.72 17.41 15.97
CA TYR A 508 -7.61 17.38 15.01
C TYR A 508 -8.08 17.41 13.55
N GLU A 509 -9.37 17.61 13.29
CA GLU A 509 -9.96 17.69 11.95
C GLU A 509 -9.52 16.53 11.03
N THR A 510 -9.46 15.32 11.60
CA THR A 510 -8.98 14.14 10.89
C THR A 510 -9.98 13.68 9.83
N PRO A 511 -9.54 12.99 8.76
CA PRO A 511 -10.46 12.41 7.78
C PRO A 511 -11.45 11.42 8.41
N GLU A 512 -12.65 11.32 7.83
CA GLU A 512 -13.75 10.47 8.29
C GLU A 512 -13.43 8.96 8.26
N THR A 513 -12.61 8.53 7.30
CA THR A 513 -12.17 7.14 7.09
C THR A 513 -10.86 7.14 6.29
N LEU A 514 -10.25 5.97 6.14
CA LEU A 514 -9.07 5.81 5.30
C LEU A 514 -9.49 5.89 3.82
N ILE A 515 -9.39 7.08 3.22
CA ILE A 515 -9.61 7.32 1.80
C ILE A 515 -8.25 7.57 1.15
N PRO A 516 -7.86 6.82 0.10
CA PRO A 516 -6.53 6.94 -0.51
C PRO A 516 -6.17 8.33 -1.05
N THR A 517 -7.17 9.14 -1.41
CA THR A 517 -6.97 10.47 -2.00
C THR A 517 -7.00 11.61 -0.97
N ALA A 518 -7.35 11.33 0.29
CA ALA A 518 -7.54 12.37 1.31
C ALA A 518 -6.24 13.10 1.69
N SER A 519 -5.08 12.48 1.47
CA SER A 519 -3.76 13.05 1.83
C SER A 519 -3.36 14.28 1.01
N ASN A 520 -4.04 14.61 -0.09
CA ASN A 520 -3.69 15.78 -0.92
C ASN A 520 -4.77 16.88 -0.86
N LEU A 521 -5.82 16.65 -0.05
CA LEU A 521 -7.01 17.49 0.09
C LEU A 521 -7.01 18.33 1.39
N ILE A 522 -6.01 18.15 2.24
CA ILE A 522 -5.91 18.78 3.56
C ILE A 522 -4.56 19.54 3.60
N PRO A 523 -4.56 20.88 3.74
CA PRO A 523 -3.33 21.61 4.06
C PRO A 523 -2.85 21.11 5.45
N ASP A 524 -1.58 20.74 5.62
CA ASP A 524 -1.03 19.91 6.73
C ASP A 524 -1.28 18.38 6.69
N SER A 525 -1.51 17.82 5.49
CA SER A 525 -1.90 16.41 5.32
C SER A 525 -1.02 15.37 6.00
N SER A 526 0.30 15.53 6.05
CA SER A 526 1.21 14.52 6.59
C SER A 526 1.01 14.31 8.08
N LYS A 527 0.92 15.40 8.85
CA LYS A 527 0.73 15.36 10.31
C LYS A 527 -0.68 14.96 10.69
N THR A 528 -1.69 15.48 10.02
CA THR A 528 -3.10 15.12 10.27
C THR A 528 -3.36 13.65 9.93
N PHE A 529 -2.77 13.15 8.84
CA PHE A 529 -2.83 11.73 8.50
C PHE A 529 -2.10 10.87 9.53
N GLU A 530 -0.92 11.28 9.99
CA GLU A 530 -0.20 10.56 11.05
C GLU A 530 -1.03 10.46 12.34
N ILE A 531 -1.68 11.56 12.76
CA ILE A 531 -2.57 11.58 13.92
C ILE A 531 -3.75 10.62 13.71
N PHE A 532 -4.39 10.67 12.54
CA PHE A 532 -5.47 9.75 12.19
C PHE A 532 -5.02 8.29 12.22
N ALA A 533 -3.89 7.99 11.59
CA ALA A 533 -3.32 6.65 11.55
C ALA A 533 -3.09 6.13 12.97
N ASN A 534 -2.30 6.87 13.77
CA ASN A 534 -1.86 6.42 15.09
C ASN A 534 -3.01 6.37 16.11
N ASN A 535 -3.88 7.39 16.14
CA ASN A 535 -4.87 7.54 17.21
C ASN A 535 -6.25 6.96 16.87
N ILE A 536 -6.58 6.76 15.59
CA ILE A 536 -7.90 6.31 15.16
C ILE A 536 -7.81 4.99 14.38
N TYR A 537 -6.93 4.87 13.38
CA TYR A 537 -6.89 3.70 12.51
C TYR A 537 -6.21 2.49 13.14
N LEU A 538 -5.02 2.66 13.74
CA LEU A 538 -4.25 1.59 14.41
C LEU A 538 -4.64 1.42 15.90
N SER A 539 -5.17 2.48 16.52
CA SER A 539 -5.40 2.54 17.96
C SER A 539 -6.34 1.45 18.50
N PRO A 540 -5.92 0.68 19.52
CA PRO A 540 -6.81 -0.25 20.22
C PRO A 540 -8.01 0.44 20.87
N VAL A 541 -7.81 1.66 21.39
CA VAL A 541 -8.86 2.40 22.10
C VAL A 541 -9.99 2.80 21.16
N ALA A 542 -9.66 3.23 19.93
CA ALA A 542 -10.64 3.61 18.91
C ALA A 542 -11.35 2.40 18.26
N ARG A 543 -10.79 1.18 18.37
CA ARG A 543 -11.36 -0.04 17.76
C ARG A 543 -11.95 -1.05 18.74
N VAL A 544 -11.90 -0.79 20.04
CA VAL A 544 -12.42 -1.72 21.05
C VAL A 544 -13.96 -1.83 21.02
N ALA A 545 -14.67 -0.76 20.64
CA ALA A 545 -16.13 -0.71 20.60
C ALA A 545 -16.80 -1.82 19.74
N PRO A 546 -16.49 -1.99 18.44
CA PRO A 546 -17.07 -3.05 17.63
C PRO A 546 -16.75 -4.45 18.18
N PHE A 547 -15.53 -4.67 18.65
CA PHE A 547 -15.13 -5.95 19.25
C PHE A 547 -15.96 -6.30 20.49
N LEU A 548 -16.10 -5.35 21.43
CA LEU A 548 -16.88 -5.54 22.64
C LEU A 548 -18.37 -5.78 22.35
N LEU A 549 -18.92 -5.13 21.32
CA LEU A 549 -20.27 -5.40 20.85
C LEU A 549 -20.43 -6.87 20.41
N GLY A 550 -19.41 -7.44 19.75
CA GLY A 550 -19.35 -8.85 19.36
C GLY A 550 -19.24 -9.83 20.53
N VAL A 551 -18.72 -9.39 21.69
CA VAL A 551 -18.76 -10.18 22.93
C VAL A 551 -20.15 -10.12 23.59
N LEU A 552 -20.77 -8.94 23.56
CA LEU A 552 -22.01 -8.62 24.29
C LEU A 552 -23.26 -9.19 23.62
N LEU A 553 -23.52 -8.82 22.36
CA LEU A 553 -24.80 -9.10 21.68
C LEU A 553 -25.15 -10.58 21.58
N PRO A 554 -24.21 -11.50 21.26
CA PRO A 554 -24.55 -12.93 21.11
C PRO A 554 -25.10 -13.55 22.38
N ARG A 555 -24.61 -13.14 23.55
CA ARG A 555 -25.12 -13.58 24.85
C ARG A 555 -26.49 -13.00 25.15
N GLN A 556 -26.70 -11.74 24.75
CA GLN A 556 -27.93 -11.06 25.03
C GLN A 556 -29.08 -11.48 24.11
N PHE A 557 -28.81 -11.93 22.88
CA PHE A 557 -29.85 -12.33 21.91
C PHE A 557 -30.86 -13.35 22.47
N GLU A 558 -30.44 -14.27 23.34
CA GLU A 558 -31.34 -15.24 23.96
C GLU A 558 -32.18 -14.64 25.11
N THR A 559 -31.61 -13.67 25.82
CA THR A 559 -32.23 -13.02 26.99
C THR A 559 -33.03 -11.76 26.67
N PHE A 560 -32.80 -11.14 25.51
CA PHE A 560 -33.35 -9.84 25.17
C PHE A 560 -34.82 -9.97 24.78
N PHE A 561 -35.69 -9.19 25.42
CA PHE A 561 -37.15 -9.32 25.30
C PHE A 561 -37.68 -9.28 23.85
N LEU A 562 -37.09 -8.43 22.98
CA LEU A 562 -37.46 -8.35 21.56
C LEU A 562 -37.21 -9.65 20.79
N PHE A 563 -36.24 -10.46 21.20
CA PHE A 563 -35.84 -11.70 20.50
C PHE A 563 -36.25 -12.98 21.24
N SER A 564 -36.61 -12.86 22.52
CA SER A 564 -37.08 -13.95 23.37
C SER A 564 -38.56 -14.26 23.13
N ASN A 565 -39.41 -13.24 22.89
CA ASN A 565 -40.82 -13.47 22.58
C ASN A 565 -41.05 -13.70 21.07
N PRO A 566 -41.54 -14.87 20.64
CA PRO A 566 -41.65 -15.22 19.22
C PRO A 566 -42.63 -14.33 18.44
N HIS A 567 -43.67 -13.80 19.08
CA HIS A 567 -44.63 -12.91 18.41
C HIS A 567 -44.03 -11.52 18.16
N ILE A 568 -43.36 -10.96 19.18
CA ILE A 568 -42.69 -9.65 19.07
C ILE A 568 -41.50 -9.75 18.12
N SER A 569 -40.74 -10.85 18.17
CA SER A 569 -39.61 -11.08 17.27
C SER A 569 -40.03 -11.13 15.80
N LYS A 570 -41.18 -11.74 15.46
CA LYS A 570 -41.70 -11.77 14.09
C LYS A 570 -42.11 -10.37 13.57
N ALA A 571 -42.64 -9.51 14.45
CA ALA A 571 -43.01 -8.15 14.10
C ALA A 571 -41.81 -7.18 14.06
N ALA A 572 -40.85 -7.34 14.97
CA ALA A 572 -39.67 -6.48 15.09
C ALA A 572 -38.58 -6.82 14.06
N ALA A 573 -38.44 -8.09 13.66
CA ALA A 573 -37.43 -8.53 12.69
C ALA A 573 -37.41 -7.74 11.37
N PRO A 574 -38.53 -7.47 10.66
CA PRO A 574 -38.48 -6.67 9.45
C PRO A 574 -38.05 -5.23 9.71
N LEU A 575 -38.48 -4.62 10.81
CA LEU A 575 -38.13 -3.24 11.16
C LEU A 575 -36.64 -3.09 11.50
N VAL A 576 -36.10 -4.01 12.31
CA VAL A 576 -34.66 -4.04 12.62
C VAL A 576 -33.83 -4.35 11.37
N SER A 577 -34.33 -5.19 10.46
CA SER A 577 -33.66 -5.48 9.19
C SER A 577 -33.62 -4.25 8.28
N MET A 578 -34.72 -3.50 8.16
CA MET A 578 -34.75 -2.23 7.42
C MET A 578 -33.78 -1.20 8.03
N LEU A 579 -33.73 -1.10 9.36
CA LEU A 579 -32.75 -0.26 10.05
C LEU A 579 -31.31 -0.70 9.75
N CYS A 580 -31.02 -2.00 9.76
CA CYS A 580 -29.68 -2.51 9.43
C CYS A 580 -29.29 -2.22 7.98
N ILE A 581 -30.21 -2.33 7.03
CA ILE A 581 -29.98 -1.98 5.62
C ILE A 581 -29.68 -0.48 5.50
N PHE A 582 -30.44 0.36 6.18
CA PHE A 582 -30.21 1.81 6.21
C PHE A 582 -28.84 2.15 6.84
N LEU A 583 -28.50 1.53 7.97
CA LEU A 583 -27.20 1.73 8.62
C LEU A 583 -26.04 1.26 7.74
N ALA A 584 -26.17 0.11 7.07
CA ALA A 584 -25.17 -0.38 6.12
C ALA A 584 -24.99 0.60 4.95
N PHE A 585 -26.10 1.14 4.42
CA PHE A 585 -26.07 2.15 3.38
C PHE A 585 -25.35 3.43 3.85
N MET A 586 -25.67 3.94 5.05
CA MET A 586 -24.98 5.12 5.58
C MET A 586 -23.49 4.86 5.82
N VAL A 587 -23.12 3.72 6.40
CA VAL A 587 -21.71 3.36 6.60
C VAL A 587 -20.93 3.41 5.27
N ILE A 588 -21.49 2.87 4.20
CA ILE A 588 -20.78 2.78 2.91
C ILE A 588 -20.73 4.12 2.18
N TRP A 589 -21.86 4.86 2.09
CA TRP A 589 -21.99 6.01 1.18
C TRP A 589 -21.81 7.39 1.84
N THR A 590 -21.73 7.50 3.16
CA THR A 590 -21.53 8.81 3.81
C THR A 590 -20.23 9.52 3.40
N PRO A 591 -19.06 8.87 3.26
CA PRO A 591 -17.84 9.56 2.80
C PRO A 591 -17.99 10.24 1.43
N TYR A 592 -18.69 9.59 0.49
CA TYR A 592 -19.05 10.20 -0.79
C TYR A 592 -19.95 11.42 -0.65
N LEU A 593 -20.90 11.41 0.29
CA LEU A 593 -21.73 12.59 0.53
C LEU A 593 -20.89 13.73 1.12
N LEU A 594 -19.99 13.41 2.04
CA LEU A 594 -19.10 14.35 2.71
C LEU A 594 -18.11 15.03 1.75
N SER A 595 -17.69 14.37 0.67
CA SER A 595 -16.75 14.96 -0.30
C SER A 595 -17.26 16.22 -1.00
N PHE A 596 -18.57 16.50 -0.97
CA PHE A 596 -19.17 17.69 -1.58
C PHE A 596 -19.38 18.86 -0.59
N TYR A 597 -19.11 18.69 0.69
CA TYR A 597 -19.35 19.70 1.72
C TYR A 597 -18.05 20.21 2.34
N ALA A 598 -18.05 21.48 2.75
CA ALA A 598 -16.95 22.12 3.48
C ALA A 598 -17.48 22.98 4.66
N GLY A 599 -16.64 23.24 5.66
CA GLY A 599 -16.92 24.09 6.83
C GLY A 599 -17.22 23.36 8.15
N ASP A 600 -17.65 24.08 9.18
CA ASP A 600 -17.83 23.53 10.55
C ASP A 600 -18.82 22.37 10.62
N LEU A 601 -19.87 22.40 9.80
CA LEU A 601 -20.85 21.32 9.71
C LEU A 601 -20.19 20.04 9.15
N TYR A 602 -19.25 20.16 8.22
CA TYR A 602 -18.48 19.02 7.70
C TYR A 602 -17.63 18.40 8.82
N ASN A 603 -16.90 19.20 9.61
CA ASN A 603 -16.08 18.70 10.72
C ASN A 603 -16.92 17.94 11.76
N LEU A 604 -18.10 18.47 12.12
CA LEU A 604 -19.01 17.81 13.05
C LEU A 604 -19.57 16.48 12.50
N VAL A 605 -20.01 16.47 11.24
CA VAL A 605 -20.59 15.26 10.62
C VAL A 605 -19.50 14.21 10.36
N SER A 606 -18.32 14.63 9.92
CA SER A 606 -17.14 13.77 9.72
C SER A 606 -16.71 13.11 11.03
N ALA A 607 -16.56 13.88 12.13
CA ALA A 607 -16.24 13.34 13.44
C ALA A 607 -17.32 12.39 13.97
N SER A 608 -18.60 12.72 13.75
CA SER A 608 -19.74 11.87 14.11
C SER A 608 -19.70 10.53 13.36
N TYR A 609 -19.44 10.58 12.06
CA TYR A 609 -19.28 9.38 11.23
C TYR A 609 -18.07 8.56 11.69
N CYS A 610 -16.91 9.18 11.88
CA CYS A 610 -15.66 8.54 12.31
C CYS A 610 -15.86 7.76 13.62
N SER A 611 -16.61 8.32 14.57
CA SER A 611 -16.96 7.67 15.84
C SER A 611 -17.94 6.50 15.70
N ALA A 612 -18.94 6.61 14.82
CA ALA A 612 -20.09 5.70 14.83
C ALA A 612 -20.07 4.59 13.76
N HIS A 613 -19.41 4.79 12.62
CA HIS A 613 -19.50 3.88 11.47
C HIS A 613 -19.07 2.44 11.81
N ARG A 614 -17.97 2.28 12.57
CA ARG A 614 -17.45 0.96 12.98
C ARG A 614 -18.42 0.21 13.88
N PHE A 615 -19.05 0.94 14.81
CA PHE A 615 -20.04 0.38 15.74
C PHE A 615 -21.29 -0.08 14.98
N PHE A 616 -21.82 0.75 14.07
CA PHE A 616 -23.00 0.38 13.30
C PHE A 616 -22.72 -0.77 12.34
N TRP A 617 -21.54 -0.81 11.70
CA TRP A 617 -21.16 -1.93 10.86
C TRP A 617 -21.07 -3.24 11.66
N ALA A 618 -20.45 -3.21 12.85
CA ALA A 618 -20.42 -4.35 13.76
C ALA A 618 -21.82 -4.86 14.14
N PHE A 619 -22.75 -3.94 14.43
CA PHE A 619 -24.14 -4.26 14.70
C PHE A 619 -24.81 -4.97 13.52
N VAL A 620 -24.64 -4.44 12.30
CA VAL A 620 -25.18 -5.03 11.06
C VAL A 620 -24.66 -6.45 10.87
N ILE A 621 -23.35 -6.69 11.04
CA ILE A 621 -22.75 -8.03 10.89
C ILE A 621 -23.30 -9.02 11.94
N LEU A 622 -23.39 -8.61 13.21
CA LEU A 622 -23.89 -9.47 14.29
C LEU A 622 -25.36 -9.82 14.11
N TYR A 623 -26.18 -8.82 13.76
CA TYR A 623 -27.59 -9.03 13.49
C TYR A 623 -27.80 -9.95 12.28
N THR A 624 -27.04 -9.74 11.20
CA THR A 624 -27.07 -10.60 10.00
C THR A 624 -26.66 -12.04 10.35
N ALA A 625 -25.60 -12.22 11.14
CA ALA A 625 -25.17 -13.54 11.60
C ALA A 625 -26.25 -14.25 12.43
N HIS A 626 -26.94 -13.52 13.30
CA HIS A 626 -28.06 -14.03 14.10
C HIS A 626 -29.23 -14.48 13.23
N LEU A 627 -29.66 -13.63 12.29
CA LEU A 627 -30.74 -13.94 11.36
C LEU A 627 -30.44 -15.17 10.51
N LEU A 628 -29.23 -15.26 9.95
CA LEU A 628 -28.83 -16.39 9.11
C LEU A 628 -28.74 -17.70 9.90
N ASN A 629 -28.37 -17.65 11.17
CA ASN A 629 -28.32 -18.83 12.03
C ASN A 629 -29.73 -19.37 12.38
N LYS A 630 -30.73 -18.48 12.47
CA LYS A 630 -32.15 -18.85 12.69
C LYS A 630 -32.92 -19.12 11.39
N ALA A 631 -32.41 -18.66 10.25
CA ALA A 631 -33.08 -18.80 8.97
C ALA A 631 -33.13 -20.25 8.50
N ASP A 632 -34.18 -20.59 7.74
CA ASP A 632 -34.28 -21.90 7.10
C ASP A 632 -33.06 -22.16 6.21
N PRO A 633 -32.60 -23.43 6.12
CA PRO A 633 -31.51 -23.81 5.21
C PRO A 633 -31.78 -23.47 3.75
N LYS A 634 -33.07 -23.33 3.37
CA LYS A 634 -33.52 -22.96 2.03
C LYS A 634 -33.40 -21.46 1.72
N ASN A 635 -33.10 -20.61 2.71
CA ASN A 635 -32.87 -19.19 2.47
C ASN A 635 -31.66 -19.01 1.53
N ALA A 636 -31.85 -18.30 0.42
CA ALA A 636 -30.83 -18.10 -0.61
C ALA A 636 -29.53 -17.50 -0.05
N LEU A 637 -29.62 -16.49 0.83
CA LEU A 637 -28.46 -15.84 1.43
C LEU A 637 -27.72 -16.76 2.40
N ASN A 638 -28.46 -17.57 3.19
CA ASN A 638 -27.86 -18.56 4.09
C ASN A 638 -27.17 -19.69 3.30
N SER A 639 -27.78 -20.13 2.20
CA SER A 639 -27.20 -21.12 1.28
C SER A 639 -25.94 -20.58 0.61
N LEU A 640 -25.97 -19.34 0.11
CA LEU A 640 -24.83 -18.67 -0.53
C LEU A 640 -23.66 -18.50 0.45
N LEU A 641 -23.86 -17.81 1.58
CA LEU A 641 -22.80 -17.55 2.57
C LEU A 641 -22.40 -18.82 3.35
N GLY A 642 -23.30 -19.80 3.44
CA GLY A 642 -23.07 -21.11 4.03
C GLY A 642 -22.39 -22.11 3.09
N TRP A 643 -22.01 -21.70 1.87
CA TRP A 643 -21.45 -22.60 0.87
C TRP A 643 -20.17 -23.29 1.36
N ARG A 644 -20.00 -24.56 1.00
CA ARG A 644 -18.93 -25.43 1.54
C ARG A 644 -17.53 -24.95 1.15
N ILE A 645 -17.39 -24.22 0.04
CA ILE A 645 -16.11 -23.68 -0.42
C ILE A 645 -15.52 -22.64 0.54
N PHE A 646 -16.37 -21.92 1.29
CA PHE A 646 -15.90 -20.92 2.25
C PHE A 646 -15.27 -21.54 3.49
N HIS A 647 -15.50 -22.82 3.76
CA HIS A 647 -14.92 -23.49 4.93
C HIS A 647 -13.37 -23.50 4.87
N PRO A 648 -12.71 -24.07 3.85
CA PRO A 648 -11.26 -24.02 3.75
C PRO A 648 -10.71 -22.59 3.61
N LEU A 649 -11.36 -21.72 2.84
CA LEU A 649 -10.93 -20.33 2.64
C LEU A 649 -10.94 -19.53 3.96
N SER A 650 -11.99 -19.69 4.77
CA SER A 650 -12.11 -19.00 6.06
C SER A 650 -11.04 -19.38 7.10
N LYS A 651 -10.38 -20.53 6.94
CA LYS A 651 -9.27 -20.94 7.81
C LYS A 651 -8.02 -20.09 7.57
N LEU A 652 -7.82 -19.63 6.34
CA LEU A 652 -6.63 -18.91 5.85
C LEU A 652 -6.76 -17.39 5.87
N VAL A 653 -7.98 -16.86 6.09
CA VAL A 653 -8.33 -15.43 6.04
C VAL A 653 -7.28 -14.48 6.61
N TYR A 654 -6.76 -14.73 7.82
CA TYR A 654 -5.74 -13.87 8.45
C TYR A 654 -4.36 -13.96 7.78
N VAL A 655 -3.95 -15.15 7.35
CA VAL A 655 -2.67 -15.35 6.65
C VAL A 655 -2.74 -14.73 5.25
N VAL A 656 -3.88 -14.86 4.57
CA VAL A 656 -4.12 -14.26 3.26
C VAL A 656 -4.06 -12.74 3.34
N PHE A 657 -4.72 -12.14 4.34
CA PHE A 657 -4.66 -10.69 4.55
C PHE A 657 -3.22 -10.22 4.77
N LEU A 658 -2.46 -10.92 5.63
CA LEU A 658 -1.06 -10.59 5.91
C LEU A 658 -0.14 -10.68 4.67
N VAL A 659 -0.32 -11.73 3.85
CA VAL A 659 0.50 -11.97 2.66
C VAL A 659 0.09 -11.06 1.50
N SER A 660 -1.13 -10.54 1.49
CA SER A 660 -1.64 -9.74 0.38
C SER A 660 -0.86 -8.46 0.12
N GLU A 661 -0.34 -7.81 1.17
CA GLU A 661 0.48 -6.60 1.07
C GLU A 661 1.83 -6.85 0.39
N PRO A 662 2.71 -7.75 0.87
CA PRO A 662 3.98 -8.03 0.20
C PRO A 662 3.78 -8.64 -1.20
N VAL A 663 2.69 -9.38 -1.44
CA VAL A 663 2.35 -9.86 -2.79
C VAL A 663 2.00 -8.69 -3.71
N ALA A 664 1.12 -7.79 -3.28
CA ALA A 664 0.76 -6.61 -4.06
C ALA A 664 1.98 -5.73 -4.36
N LEU A 665 2.77 -5.43 -3.33
CA LEU A 665 4.00 -4.65 -3.48
C LEU A 665 4.99 -5.33 -4.42
N SER A 666 5.18 -6.65 -4.33
CA SER A 666 6.06 -7.36 -5.27
C SER A 666 5.57 -7.26 -6.71
N LEU A 667 4.25 -7.34 -6.96
CA LEU A 667 3.68 -7.22 -8.30
C LEU A 667 3.86 -5.81 -8.87
N PHE A 668 3.69 -4.76 -8.05
CA PHE A 668 3.86 -3.38 -8.48
C PHE A 668 5.33 -2.98 -8.64
N SER A 669 6.16 -3.32 -7.66
CA SER A 669 7.59 -2.99 -7.65
C SER A 669 8.39 -3.75 -8.71
N SER A 670 7.92 -4.91 -9.17
CA SER A 670 8.57 -5.66 -10.27
C SER A 670 8.30 -5.06 -11.65
N LEU A 671 7.42 -4.05 -11.76
CA LEU A 671 7.19 -3.36 -13.02
C LEU A 671 8.36 -2.43 -13.34
N HIS A 672 8.89 -2.53 -14.55
CA HIS A 672 9.90 -1.58 -15.05
C HIS A 672 9.31 -0.21 -15.43
N ARG A 673 7.97 -0.09 -15.49
CA ARG A 673 7.24 1.13 -15.87
C ARG A 673 6.02 1.30 -14.95
N PRO A 674 5.58 2.55 -14.68
CA PRO A 674 4.37 2.77 -13.90
C PRO A 674 3.16 2.16 -14.61
N ILE A 675 2.17 1.73 -13.84
CA ILE A 675 0.96 1.10 -14.38
C ILE A 675 -0.07 2.15 -14.76
N TYR A 676 -0.66 2.01 -15.94
CA TYR A 676 -1.82 2.81 -16.32
C TYR A 676 -3.11 2.19 -15.73
N ALA A 677 -3.75 2.91 -14.82
CA ALA A 677 -4.96 2.44 -14.17
C ALA A 677 -6.20 2.65 -15.05
N THR A 678 -6.94 1.55 -15.20
CA THR A 678 -8.28 1.47 -15.80
C THR A 678 -9.13 0.56 -14.91
N PRO A 679 -10.47 0.60 -15.01
CA PRO A 679 -11.32 -0.32 -14.26
C PRO A 679 -10.98 -1.80 -14.52
N LEU A 680 -10.58 -2.15 -15.74
CA LEU A 680 -10.18 -3.52 -16.09
C LEU A 680 -8.82 -3.88 -15.50
N SER A 681 -7.81 -3.01 -15.64
CA SER A 681 -6.46 -3.30 -15.13
C SER A 681 -6.43 -3.37 -13.60
N THR A 682 -7.17 -2.51 -12.91
CA THR A 682 -7.31 -2.56 -11.44
C THR A 682 -8.04 -3.83 -10.98
N MET A 683 -9.11 -4.23 -11.68
CA MET A 683 -9.83 -5.48 -11.36
C MET A 683 -8.96 -6.72 -11.59
N LEU A 684 -8.27 -6.82 -12.72
CA LEU A 684 -7.39 -7.94 -13.03
C LEU A 684 -6.24 -8.05 -12.02
N THR A 685 -5.63 -6.91 -11.66
CA THR A 685 -4.56 -6.88 -10.66
C THR A 685 -5.08 -7.29 -9.28
N SER A 686 -6.26 -6.82 -8.89
CA SER A 686 -6.90 -7.21 -7.62
C SER A 686 -7.17 -8.72 -7.54
N VAL A 687 -7.72 -9.30 -8.61
CA VAL A 687 -7.98 -10.75 -8.68
C VAL A 687 -6.67 -11.54 -8.69
N GLY A 688 -5.66 -11.08 -9.45
CA GLY A 688 -4.33 -11.69 -9.48
C GLY A 688 -3.67 -11.72 -8.10
N THR A 689 -3.66 -10.59 -7.40
CA THR A 689 -3.15 -10.48 -6.02
C THR A 689 -3.91 -11.41 -5.08
N LEU A 690 -5.24 -11.45 -5.16
CA LEU A 690 -6.07 -12.34 -4.33
C LEU A 690 -5.71 -13.82 -4.55
N CYS A 691 -5.64 -14.26 -5.81
CA CYS A 691 -5.30 -15.64 -6.15
C CYS A 691 -3.90 -16.02 -5.67
N CYS A 692 -2.89 -15.17 -5.93
CA CYS A 692 -1.52 -15.41 -5.48
C CYS A 692 -1.44 -15.46 -3.95
N SER A 693 -2.14 -14.56 -3.26
CA SER A 693 -2.17 -14.50 -1.79
C SER A 693 -2.78 -15.76 -1.17
N TYR A 694 -3.86 -16.31 -1.74
CA TYR A 694 -4.43 -17.58 -1.27
C TYR A 694 -3.49 -18.77 -1.50
N ILE A 695 -2.80 -18.83 -2.63
CA ILE A 695 -1.83 -19.89 -2.93
C ILE A 695 -0.66 -19.83 -1.93
N ILE A 696 -0.05 -18.66 -1.76
CA ILE A 696 1.08 -18.47 -0.84
C ILE A 696 0.65 -18.72 0.62
N ALA A 697 -0.51 -18.22 1.03
CA ALA A 697 -1.04 -18.46 2.37
C ALA A 697 -1.31 -19.95 2.64
N LEU A 698 -1.79 -20.70 1.64
CA LEU A 698 -1.96 -22.15 1.74
C LEU A 698 -0.60 -22.86 1.91
N LEU A 699 0.42 -22.45 1.14
CA LEU A 699 1.78 -23.01 1.27
C LEU A 699 2.37 -22.73 2.67
N ILE A 700 2.20 -21.53 3.20
CA ILE A 700 2.66 -21.16 4.55
C ILE A 700 1.88 -21.93 5.63
N ASP A 701 0.55 -22.04 5.52
CA ASP A 701 -0.27 -22.77 6.50
C ASP A 701 0.10 -24.26 6.54
N VAL A 702 0.22 -24.90 5.37
CA VAL A 702 0.50 -26.34 5.27
C VAL A 702 1.97 -26.67 5.56
N GLY A 703 2.91 -25.84 5.11
CA GLY A 703 4.35 -26.09 5.24
C GLY A 703 4.97 -25.62 6.57
N ILE A 704 4.34 -24.67 7.27
CA ILE A 704 4.94 -24.03 8.46
C ILE A 704 3.96 -24.02 9.64
N SER A 705 2.80 -23.38 9.49
CA SER A 705 1.89 -23.15 10.63
C SER A 705 1.32 -24.44 11.21
N ARG A 706 0.76 -25.33 10.37
CA ARG A 706 0.20 -26.62 10.79
C ARG A 706 1.23 -27.56 11.39
N PRO A 707 2.40 -27.81 10.76
CA PRO A 707 3.45 -28.62 11.36
C PRO A 707 3.83 -28.14 12.76
N ILE A 708 4.15 -26.85 12.92
CA ILE A 708 4.54 -26.28 14.23
C ILE A 708 3.41 -26.47 15.25
N ARG A 709 2.17 -26.15 14.89
CA ARG A 709 1.01 -26.31 15.77
C ARG A 709 0.80 -27.77 16.19
N ASN A 710 0.89 -28.71 15.25
CA ASN A 710 0.68 -30.13 15.53
C ASN A 710 1.82 -30.70 16.39
N ILE A 711 3.07 -30.29 16.15
CA ILE A 711 4.23 -30.68 16.97
C ILE A 711 4.02 -30.21 18.41
N VAL A 712 3.65 -28.94 18.62
CA VAL A 712 3.41 -28.41 19.96
C VAL A 712 2.29 -29.19 20.66
N TYR A 713 1.16 -29.48 19.99
CA TYR A 713 0.08 -30.29 20.56
C TYR A 713 0.45 -31.74 20.87
N ILE A 714 1.49 -32.30 20.25
CA ILE A 714 1.99 -33.64 20.57
C ILE A 714 2.89 -33.60 21.82
N LEU A 715 3.61 -32.50 22.04
CA LEU A 715 4.57 -32.32 23.12
C LEU A 715 3.94 -31.83 24.44
N THR A 716 2.82 -31.12 24.37
CA THR A 716 2.03 -30.62 25.52
C THR A 716 0.87 -31.54 25.85
#